data_AF-A0A9D6WVM2-F1
#
_entry.id   AF-A0A9D6WVM2-F1
#
_cell.length_a   1.000
_cell.length_b   1.000
_cell.length_c   1.000
_cell.angle_alpha   90.00
_cell.angle_beta   90.00
_cell.angle_gamma   90.00
#
_symmetry.space_group_name_H-M   'P 1'
#
loop_
_entity.id
_entity.type
_entity.pdbx_description
1 polymer ?
#
loop_
_entity_poly.entity_id
_entity_poly.type
_entity_poly.pdbx_seq_one_letter_code
_entity_poly.pdbx_strand_id
1 'polypeptide(L)'
;MILKSLSQKQNPLDADERGQTRMVLLSAYIRVCPRPISFFAIWLVLVLLLAFLLAGCATSIAAPAPTETPTPLASPTREIIATRAPSPTPESKIETRTPTPAPKIFASFDFLQDYLTNRTYPRIIEGKPWFNGSFNIFQYQQERAGVTYWDFWGEEEDWVTSHHMWLDDAGKWQYYKKETLKGATAFLLVDRAGPGVMDKLWFTHDTTIWLNGKPATQEIVEWGNLALLGNLRIEVDNQVAYDGAIKDWFSGKAQKLLPELAQIFTWRYREIGSTGNIIPIPYQQRIKVLTYGGAKPKWFMATGITLPNDTRVKSYSNDDVRIEEMTRLAQNVRAPEKFIEQFARQENFDLAIQPRAPATIRFDGAGTLGAMQFKIAKRFDTRRIALKIRYGDDLAMDLPLVAFFGERDQLSLHRSTPLGIVDTGDAYLFYSNYPMPYQNGIVIELSSDNAIPVSARVALSDETHATQFRVLYHPGEKLKVYGPDYAVQLDGDGKLVGLVLATSDQDFEKIPKIFYPDKPDVEDFEKKPWANGYLEGNLTMVDGAGNTRIYGGHEDWAEGGYYFNKGFTDPTGGSNRPFAGILRYRGDTNGYATLFRYFNDLSALRFKNGLALYFGHGTWKNNFPVRYAATVYYYRARP
;
A
#
# COMPACT_ATOMS: atom_id res chain seq x y z
N MET A 1 75.91 30.24 4.38
CA MET A 1 74.69 30.07 5.22
C MET A 1 73.72 29.18 4.44
N ILE A 2 73.76 27.86 4.65
CA ILE A 2 72.83 27.03 5.46
C ILE A 2 71.38 27.14 4.98
N LEU A 3 70.61 26.11 4.62
CA LEU A 3 70.81 24.70 4.23
C LEU A 3 69.41 24.12 3.90
N LYS A 4 69.30 23.35 2.81
CA LYS A 4 68.52 22.08 2.64
C LYS A 4 67.00 22.06 2.91
N SER A 5 66.18 21.22 2.30
CA SER A 5 66.31 20.11 1.33
C SER A 5 64.88 19.66 1.01
N LEU A 6 64.57 19.30 -0.22
CA LEU A 6 63.77 18.09 -0.54
C LEU A 6 64.10 17.70 -1.98
N SER A 7 64.80 16.58 -2.11
CA SER A 7 65.35 16.01 -3.35
C SER A 7 64.29 15.08 -3.99
N GLN A 8 63.99 15.21 -5.29
CA GLN A 8 64.57 14.42 -6.41
C GLN A 8 64.12 12.93 -6.44
N LYS A 9 63.79 12.28 -7.56
CA LYS A 9 63.90 12.60 -9.00
C LYS A 9 63.33 11.45 -9.88
N GLN A 10 62.83 11.83 -11.06
CA GLN A 10 63.09 11.29 -12.43
C GLN A 10 62.89 9.80 -12.80
N ASN A 11 61.88 9.51 -13.65
CA ASN A 11 61.91 9.13 -15.11
C ASN A 11 63.28 8.84 -15.79
N PRO A 12 63.42 8.20 -17.01
CA PRO A 12 62.44 7.72 -18.04
C PRO A 12 62.88 6.48 -18.93
N LEU A 13 62.18 6.26 -20.08
CA LEU A 13 62.54 5.55 -21.36
C LEU A 13 62.62 4.00 -21.33
N ASP A 14 62.33 3.19 -22.37
CA ASP A 14 62.08 3.34 -23.81
C ASP A 14 61.38 2.07 -24.37
N ALA A 15 60.93 2.11 -25.63
CA ALA A 15 60.32 1.02 -26.40
C ALA A 15 61.32 -0.08 -26.83
N ASP A 16 60.88 -1.33 -27.03
CA ASP A 16 60.74 -2.01 -28.35
C ASP A 16 60.41 -3.53 -28.27
N GLU A 17 59.63 -3.96 -29.26
CA GLU A 17 59.36 -5.25 -29.92
C GLU A 17 59.65 -6.67 -29.36
N ARG A 18 58.69 -7.55 -29.75
CA ARG A 18 58.76 -8.98 -30.15
C ARG A 18 58.68 -10.09 -29.10
N GLY A 19 57.68 -10.97 -29.28
CA GLY A 19 57.76 -12.37 -28.80
C GLY A 19 56.42 -13.10 -28.67
N GLN A 20 56.01 -13.82 -29.70
CA GLN A 20 54.96 -14.86 -29.63
C GLN A 20 55.25 -15.86 -28.50
N THR A 21 54.26 -16.26 -27.68
CA THR A 21 54.17 -17.65 -27.20
C THR A 21 52.73 -18.06 -26.83
N ARG A 22 52.26 -19.03 -27.60
CA ARG A 22 51.27 -20.10 -27.37
C ARG A 22 50.57 -20.19 -26.01
N MET A 23 49.25 -20.19 -26.09
CA MET A 23 48.30 -20.81 -25.16
C MET A 23 48.19 -22.31 -25.48
N VAL A 24 48.41 -23.18 -24.49
CA VAL A 24 48.12 -24.62 -24.53
C VAL A 24 47.60 -25.05 -23.15
N LEU A 25 46.30 -25.41 -23.13
CA LEU A 25 45.60 -26.48 -22.38
C LEU A 25 45.69 -26.52 -20.83
N LEU A 26 44.73 -27.00 -20.04
CA LEU A 26 43.74 -28.09 -20.19
C LEU A 26 42.72 -27.90 -19.01
N SER A 27 41.41 -27.76 -19.22
CA SER A 27 40.35 -28.80 -19.30
C SER A 27 40.02 -29.58 -18.01
N ALA A 28 38.76 -29.46 -17.55
CA ALA A 28 37.89 -30.54 -17.01
C ALA A 28 36.44 -30.01 -16.83
N TYR A 29 35.51 -30.24 -17.78
CA TYR A 29 34.42 -31.24 -17.79
C TYR A 29 33.41 -31.12 -16.62
N ILE A 30 32.10 -30.87 -16.85
CA ILE A 30 31.06 -31.88 -17.15
C ILE A 30 29.97 -31.35 -18.12
N ARG A 31 29.44 -32.28 -18.94
CA ARG A 31 28.43 -32.17 -20.02
C ARG A 31 26.98 -32.01 -19.54
N VAL A 32 26.18 -31.23 -20.29
CA VAL A 32 24.76 -31.53 -20.61
C VAL A 32 24.45 -31.04 -22.05
N CYS A 33 23.79 -31.87 -22.86
CA CYS A 33 23.47 -31.67 -24.29
C CYS A 33 22.50 -30.51 -24.61
N PRO A 34 22.51 -30.01 -25.86
CA PRO A 34 21.26 -29.77 -26.57
C PRO A 34 21.24 -30.38 -28.00
N ARG A 35 20.06 -30.85 -28.42
CA ARG A 35 19.75 -31.26 -29.81
C ARG A 35 19.34 -30.05 -30.65
N PRO A 36 19.58 -30.03 -31.98
CA PRO A 36 19.06 -29.00 -32.87
C PRO A 36 17.61 -29.31 -33.31
N ILE A 37 16.77 -28.28 -33.33
CA ILE A 37 15.43 -28.31 -33.93
C ILE A 37 15.58 -28.11 -35.45
N SER A 38 14.96 -28.99 -36.21
CA SER A 38 15.04 -29.06 -37.68
C SER A 38 14.14 -28.01 -38.36
N PHE A 39 14.74 -27.27 -39.30
CA PHE A 39 14.12 -26.28 -40.19
C PHE A 39 12.92 -26.80 -41.04
N PHE A 40 12.66 -28.11 -41.02
CA PHE A 40 11.61 -28.75 -41.83
C PHE A 40 10.19 -28.53 -41.28
N ALA A 41 10.03 -28.32 -39.97
CA ALA A 41 8.70 -28.17 -39.36
C ALA A 41 8.04 -26.81 -39.65
N ILE A 42 8.85 -25.76 -39.87
CA ILE A 42 8.35 -24.40 -40.14
C ILE A 42 7.87 -24.29 -41.60
N TRP A 43 8.51 -25.02 -42.52
CA TRP A 43 8.13 -25.01 -43.94
C TRP A 43 6.80 -25.72 -44.21
N LEU A 44 6.50 -26.81 -43.48
CA LEU A 44 5.25 -27.56 -43.65
C LEU A 44 4.01 -26.78 -43.17
N VAL A 45 4.17 -25.97 -42.11
CA VAL A 45 3.08 -25.13 -41.57
C VAL A 45 2.75 -23.96 -42.50
N LEU A 46 3.75 -23.37 -43.16
CA LEU A 46 3.57 -22.29 -44.13
C LEU A 46 2.87 -22.76 -45.43
N VAL A 47 3.15 -23.99 -45.88
CA VAL A 47 2.50 -24.57 -47.07
C VAL A 47 1.03 -24.95 -46.78
N LEU A 48 0.72 -25.41 -45.57
CA LEU A 48 -0.67 -25.72 -45.16
C LEU A 48 -1.54 -24.48 -44.96
N LEU A 49 -0.96 -23.36 -44.50
CA LEU A 49 -1.66 -22.07 -44.39
C LEU A 49 -1.95 -21.43 -45.75
N LEU A 50 -1.09 -21.63 -46.76
CA LEU A 50 -1.32 -21.11 -48.11
C LEU A 50 -2.41 -21.90 -48.86
N ALA A 51 -2.57 -23.20 -48.57
CA ALA A 51 -3.62 -24.03 -49.16
C ALA A 51 -5.03 -23.67 -48.65
N PHE A 52 -5.16 -23.16 -47.43
CA PHE A 52 -6.45 -22.74 -46.86
C PHE A 52 -6.92 -21.37 -47.37
N LEU A 53 -6.01 -20.53 -47.86
CA LEU A 53 -6.31 -19.18 -48.35
C LEU A 53 -6.75 -19.13 -49.82
N LEU A 54 -6.65 -20.24 -50.57
CA LEU A 54 -6.98 -20.28 -52.01
C LEU A 54 -8.26 -21.07 -52.35
N ALA A 55 -8.98 -21.60 -51.36
CA ALA A 55 -10.27 -22.27 -51.58
C ALA A 55 -11.42 -21.44 -50.96
N GLY A 56 -11.76 -20.33 -51.61
CA GLY A 56 -12.84 -19.45 -51.16
C GLY A 56 -13.36 -18.54 -52.26
N CYS A 57 -13.95 -19.12 -53.31
CA CYS A 57 -14.71 -18.36 -54.31
C CYS A 57 -16.15 -18.88 -54.43
N ALA A 58 -17.06 -17.94 -54.18
CA ALA A 58 -18.41 -17.78 -54.72
C ALA A 58 -19.48 -18.87 -54.47
N THR A 59 -20.52 -18.47 -53.72
CA THR A 59 -21.89 -18.37 -54.26
C THR A 59 -22.66 -17.31 -53.47
N SER A 60 -23.14 -16.26 -54.14
CA SER A 60 -24.09 -15.31 -53.58
C SER A 60 -25.51 -15.81 -53.82
N ILE A 61 -26.27 -16.04 -52.77
CA ILE A 61 -27.71 -16.25 -52.83
C ILE A 61 -28.37 -15.02 -52.22
N ALA A 62 -29.28 -14.39 -52.98
CA ALA A 62 -30.02 -13.23 -52.57
C ALA A 62 -30.88 -13.51 -51.33
N ALA A 63 -30.74 -12.68 -50.30
CA ALA A 63 -31.58 -12.73 -49.11
C ALA A 63 -32.95 -12.10 -49.40
N PRO A 64 -34.07 -12.66 -48.89
CA PRO A 64 -35.38 -12.03 -48.96
C PRO A 64 -35.46 -10.81 -48.05
N ALA A 65 -36.33 -9.87 -48.41
CA ALA A 65 -36.59 -8.62 -47.70
C ALA A 65 -36.98 -8.85 -46.21
N PRO A 66 -36.60 -7.94 -45.30
CA PRO A 66 -36.91 -8.09 -43.89
C PRO A 66 -38.41 -7.89 -43.63
N THR A 67 -39.05 -8.94 -43.11
CA THR A 67 -40.36 -8.85 -42.49
C THR A 67 -40.23 -8.06 -41.19
N GLU A 68 -41.03 -7.00 -41.02
CA GLU A 68 -41.12 -6.23 -39.78
C GLU A 68 -41.61 -7.13 -38.64
N THR A 69 -40.67 -7.58 -37.81
CA THR A 69 -41.00 -8.24 -36.54
C THR A 69 -41.29 -7.16 -35.50
N PRO A 70 -42.45 -7.19 -34.81
CA PRO A 70 -42.79 -6.20 -33.80
C PRO A 70 -41.72 -6.19 -32.70
N THR A 71 -41.27 -4.99 -32.36
CA THR A 71 -40.36 -4.73 -31.23
C THR A 71 -40.93 -5.42 -29.98
N PRO A 72 -40.18 -6.32 -29.32
CA PRO A 72 -40.62 -6.86 -28.05
C PRO A 72 -40.72 -5.69 -27.07
N LEU A 73 -41.90 -5.50 -26.46
CA LEU A 73 -42.04 -4.62 -25.31
C LEU A 73 -40.95 -5.00 -24.30
N ALA A 74 -40.19 -4.00 -23.85
CA ALA A 74 -39.22 -4.16 -22.77
C ALA A 74 -39.93 -4.83 -21.59
N SER A 75 -39.48 -6.05 -21.24
CA SER A 75 -39.91 -6.70 -20.02
C SER A 75 -39.63 -5.78 -18.84
N PRO A 76 -40.56 -5.64 -17.88
CA PRO A 76 -40.37 -4.77 -16.73
C PRO A 76 -39.09 -5.16 -15.99
N THR A 77 -38.28 -4.16 -15.65
CA THR A 77 -37.12 -4.27 -14.77
C THR A 77 -37.53 -5.08 -13.54
N ARG A 78 -37.01 -6.30 -13.39
CA ARG A 78 -37.23 -7.09 -12.17
C ARG A 78 -36.44 -6.41 -11.05
N GLU A 79 -37.11 -5.53 -10.32
CA GLU A 79 -36.67 -5.15 -8.98
C GLU A 79 -36.78 -6.41 -8.11
N ILE A 80 -35.64 -7.02 -7.78
CA ILE A 80 -35.60 -8.11 -6.82
C ILE A 80 -35.62 -7.46 -5.44
N ILE A 81 -36.83 -7.23 -4.92
CA ILE A 81 -37.02 -6.72 -3.57
C ILE A 81 -36.92 -7.91 -2.61
N ALA A 82 -35.84 -7.98 -1.84
CA ALA A 82 -35.77 -8.87 -0.69
C ALA A 82 -36.58 -8.26 0.46
N THR A 83 -37.91 -8.46 0.47
CA THR A 83 -38.78 -7.98 1.54
C THR A 83 -38.52 -8.74 2.84
N ARG A 84 -38.07 -8.01 3.88
CA ARG A 84 -37.93 -8.50 5.26
C ARG A 84 -39.32 -8.75 5.86
N ALA A 85 -39.52 -9.90 6.49
CA ALA A 85 -40.69 -10.09 7.36
C ALA A 85 -40.58 -9.13 8.56
N PRO A 86 -41.66 -8.42 8.95
CA PRO A 86 -41.62 -7.44 10.04
C PRO A 86 -41.10 -8.11 11.32
N SER A 87 -40.11 -7.49 11.96
CA SER A 87 -39.67 -7.90 13.29
C SER A 87 -40.83 -7.75 14.29
N PRO A 88 -40.98 -8.68 15.25
CA PRO A 88 -42.02 -8.59 16.26
C PRO A 88 -41.92 -7.29 17.05
N THR A 89 -43.09 -6.77 17.42
CA THR A 89 -43.32 -5.55 18.19
C THR A 89 -42.39 -5.45 19.41
N PRO A 90 -41.82 -4.26 19.72
CA PRO A 90 -40.96 -4.11 20.88
C PRO A 90 -41.77 -4.33 22.17
N GLU A 91 -41.44 -5.35 22.94
CA GLU A 91 -41.89 -5.45 24.33
C GLU A 91 -41.39 -4.25 25.13
N SER A 92 -42.24 -3.81 26.07
CA SER A 92 -42.06 -2.62 26.89
C SER A 92 -40.66 -2.50 27.50
N LYS A 93 -40.05 -1.33 27.31
CA LYS A 93 -38.77 -0.92 27.92
C LYS A 93 -38.84 -1.06 29.45
N ILE A 94 -38.26 -2.14 29.96
CA ILE A 94 -37.73 -2.17 31.31
C ILE A 94 -36.44 -1.36 31.26
N GLU A 95 -36.37 -0.25 31.98
CA GLU A 95 -35.13 0.49 32.22
C GLU A 95 -34.19 -0.36 33.08
N THR A 96 -33.55 -1.33 32.46
CA THR A 96 -32.34 -1.92 33.00
C THR A 96 -31.24 -0.87 32.89
N ARG A 97 -30.83 -0.30 34.03
CA ARG A 97 -29.56 0.44 34.14
C ARG A 97 -28.47 -0.43 33.49
N THR A 98 -28.07 -0.06 32.28
CA THR A 98 -27.01 -0.77 31.58
C THR A 98 -25.76 -0.59 32.43
N PRO A 99 -25.14 -1.67 32.93
CA PRO A 99 -23.90 -1.54 33.68
C PRO A 99 -22.92 -0.77 32.82
N THR A 100 -22.29 0.27 33.37
CA THR A 100 -21.17 0.93 32.69
C THR A 100 -20.17 -0.16 32.35
N PRO A 101 -19.92 -0.44 31.06
CA PRO A 101 -19.02 -1.53 30.69
C PRO A 101 -17.66 -1.26 31.32
N ALA A 102 -17.07 -2.30 31.91
CA ALA A 102 -15.72 -2.21 32.44
C ALA A 102 -14.79 -1.65 31.34
N PRO A 103 -13.83 -0.76 31.68
CA PRO A 103 -12.94 -0.18 30.69
C PRO A 103 -12.21 -1.30 29.94
N LYS A 104 -12.35 -1.31 28.61
CA LYS A 104 -11.73 -2.31 27.74
C LYS A 104 -10.21 -2.17 27.84
N ILE A 105 -9.53 -3.27 28.13
CA ILE A 105 -8.06 -3.36 28.08
C ILE A 105 -7.70 -3.88 26.69
N PHE A 106 -6.93 -3.11 25.91
CA PHE A 106 -6.47 -3.53 24.57
C PHE A 106 -5.12 -4.23 24.66
N ALA A 107 -4.97 -5.41 24.06
CA ALA A 107 -3.71 -6.15 23.97
C ALA A 107 -3.23 -6.27 22.51
N SER A 108 -1.99 -6.74 22.29
CA SER A 108 -1.41 -6.93 20.95
C SER A 108 -2.34 -7.74 20.03
N PHE A 109 -2.96 -8.77 20.61
CA PHE A 109 -3.90 -9.61 19.89
C PHE A 109 -5.17 -8.89 19.45
N ASP A 110 -5.72 -7.93 20.22
CA ASP A 110 -6.91 -7.17 19.80
C ASP A 110 -6.62 -6.38 18.52
N PHE A 111 -5.46 -5.73 18.46
CA PHE A 111 -5.03 -4.98 17.27
C PHE A 111 -4.77 -5.89 16.07
N LEU A 112 -4.16 -7.06 16.31
CA LEU A 112 -3.90 -8.06 15.26
C LEU A 112 -5.18 -8.75 14.78
N GLN A 113 -6.14 -8.96 15.68
CA GLN A 113 -7.44 -9.53 15.35
C GLN A 113 -8.18 -8.59 14.40
N ASP A 114 -8.22 -7.28 14.68
CA ASP A 114 -8.85 -6.30 13.78
C ASP A 114 -8.12 -6.27 12.41
N TYR A 115 -6.79 -6.33 12.41
CA TYR A 115 -5.97 -6.46 11.19
C TYR A 115 -6.28 -7.71 10.36
N LEU A 116 -6.39 -8.88 11.01
CA LEU A 116 -6.55 -10.17 10.34
C LEU A 116 -8.01 -10.58 10.10
N THR A 117 -8.99 -9.96 10.77
CA THR A 117 -10.41 -10.29 10.57
C THR A 117 -11.02 -9.49 9.43
N ASN A 118 -10.30 -8.56 8.83
CA ASN A 118 -10.80 -7.61 7.83
C ASN A 118 -11.94 -6.73 8.38
N ARG A 119 -12.27 -6.88 9.67
CA ARG A 119 -13.22 -6.06 10.39
C ARG A 119 -12.47 -4.79 10.76
N THR A 120 -12.23 -3.96 9.75
CA THR A 120 -11.98 -2.51 9.91
C THR A 120 -13.28 -1.84 10.36
N TYR A 121 -13.83 -2.36 11.45
CA TYR A 121 -15.05 -1.87 12.08
C TYR A 121 -14.80 -0.42 12.55
N PRO A 122 -15.84 0.38 12.80
CA PRO A 122 -15.67 1.75 13.28
C PRO A 122 -15.17 1.83 14.74
N ARG A 123 -14.52 0.79 15.29
CA ARG A 123 -13.80 0.87 16.56
C ARG A 123 -12.54 1.69 16.33
N ILE A 124 -12.72 2.99 16.23
CA ILE A 124 -11.60 3.93 16.22
C ILE A 124 -11.02 3.91 17.61
N ILE A 125 -9.77 3.50 17.69
CA ILE A 125 -8.99 3.76 18.88
C ILE A 125 -8.62 5.23 18.77
N GLU A 126 -9.25 6.05 19.61
CA GLU A 126 -8.91 7.47 19.69
C GLU A 126 -7.41 7.56 20.01
N GLY A 127 -6.67 8.34 19.24
CA GLY A 127 -5.23 8.42 19.41
C GLY A 127 -4.61 9.46 18.48
N LYS A 128 -3.47 9.98 18.91
CA LYS A 128 -2.63 10.89 18.13
C LYS A 128 -1.57 10.06 17.40
N PRO A 129 -1.56 10.03 16.07
CA PRO A 129 -0.48 9.38 15.33
C PRO A 129 0.87 9.98 15.69
N TRP A 130 1.89 9.13 15.80
CA TRP A 130 3.25 9.60 15.97
C TRP A 130 3.68 10.42 14.76
N PHE A 131 4.31 11.54 15.04
CA PHE A 131 4.96 12.35 14.04
C PHE A 131 6.45 12.07 14.10
N ASN A 132 6.87 11.08 13.31
CA ASN A 132 8.28 10.79 13.07
C ASN A 132 8.68 11.48 11.78
N GLY A 133 9.76 12.22 11.84
CA GLY A 133 10.43 12.60 10.62
C GLY A 133 11.65 13.43 10.91
N SER A 134 12.77 13.00 10.33
CA SER A 134 13.97 13.81 10.30
C SER A 134 13.68 15.08 9.53
N PHE A 135 13.95 16.22 10.16
CA PHE A 135 14.11 17.47 9.44
C PHE A 135 15.52 17.48 8.86
N ASN A 136 15.72 16.80 7.75
CA ASN A 136 16.96 16.98 7.01
C ASN A 136 16.98 18.38 6.37
N ILE A 137 17.25 19.40 7.20
CA ILE A 137 17.29 20.83 6.88
C ILE A 137 18.29 21.11 5.75
N PHE A 138 19.27 20.22 5.54
CA PHE A 138 20.37 20.44 4.62
C PHE A 138 20.28 19.66 3.30
N GLN A 139 19.83 18.40 3.26
CA GLN A 139 19.63 17.70 1.97
C GLN A 139 18.36 18.12 1.24
N TYR A 140 17.36 18.65 1.96
CA TYR A 140 16.14 19.16 1.35
C TYR A 140 15.89 20.61 1.79
N GLN A 141 16.76 21.54 1.37
CA GLN A 141 16.49 22.98 1.36
C GLN A 141 15.34 23.33 0.39
N GLN A 142 14.18 22.71 0.58
CA GLN A 142 12.95 23.08 -0.10
C GLN A 142 12.04 23.70 0.93
N GLU A 143 11.58 24.91 0.64
CA GLU A 143 10.56 25.63 1.40
C GLU A 143 9.23 24.85 1.56
N ARG A 144 9.12 23.63 0.98
CA ARG A 144 7.97 22.71 1.06
C ARG A 144 8.30 21.25 1.40
N ALA A 145 9.56 20.81 1.43
CA ALA A 145 9.94 19.42 1.75
C ALA A 145 10.10 19.20 3.26
N GLY A 146 9.22 19.83 4.04
CA GLY A 146 9.21 19.69 5.48
C GLY A 146 8.80 18.27 5.83
N VAL A 147 9.75 17.53 6.42
CA VAL A 147 9.57 16.22 7.05
C VAL A 147 9.54 15.05 6.07
N THR A 148 10.58 14.21 6.13
CA THR A 148 10.64 12.93 5.44
C THR A 148 9.96 11.84 6.27
N TYR A 149 9.33 10.87 5.61
CA TYR A 149 8.77 9.67 6.27
C TYR A 149 9.86 8.78 6.89
N TRP A 150 11.09 8.87 6.36
CA TRP A 150 12.27 8.16 6.83
C TRP A 150 13.15 9.05 7.70
N ASP A 151 13.86 8.44 8.64
CA ASP A 151 15.02 9.05 9.26
C ASP A 151 16.29 8.52 8.58
N PHE A 152 17.17 9.43 8.10
CA PHE A 152 18.38 9.11 7.35
C PHE A 152 19.64 9.74 7.94
N TRP A 153 20.68 8.95 8.20
CA TRP A 153 22.01 9.45 8.57
C TRP A 153 23.03 9.15 7.48
N GLY A 154 23.73 10.20 7.05
CA GLY A 154 24.94 10.06 6.23
C GLY A 154 26.03 9.27 6.97
N GLU A 155 26.99 8.70 6.24
CA GLU A 155 28.07 7.91 6.84
C GLU A 155 28.88 8.72 7.87
N GLU A 156 29.24 9.94 7.49
CA GLU A 156 30.06 10.87 8.29
C GLU A 156 29.28 11.63 9.36
N GLU A 157 27.94 11.62 9.30
CA GLU A 157 27.11 12.39 10.22
C GLU A 157 27.07 11.74 11.62
N ASP A 158 27.21 12.51 12.71
CA ASP A 158 27.05 11.92 14.05
C ASP A 158 25.58 11.48 14.27
N TRP A 159 25.31 10.57 15.19
CA TRP A 159 23.93 10.19 15.52
C TRP A 159 23.17 11.34 16.22
N VAL A 160 23.86 12.04 17.12
CA VAL A 160 23.28 13.12 17.90
C VAL A 160 23.52 14.42 17.14
N THR A 161 22.53 14.85 16.36
CA THR A 161 22.61 16.09 15.56
C THR A 161 21.40 16.96 15.75
N SER A 162 21.52 18.23 15.35
CA SER A 162 20.39 19.15 15.30
C SER A 162 19.48 18.95 14.08
N HIS A 163 19.87 18.11 13.13
CA HIS A 163 19.12 17.84 11.90
C HIS A 163 18.13 16.68 12.10
N HIS A 164 18.42 15.77 13.03
CA HIS A 164 17.55 14.62 13.26
C HIS A 164 16.77 14.78 14.56
N MET A 165 15.47 14.97 14.41
CA MET A 165 14.55 15.16 15.53
C MET A 165 13.25 14.41 15.28
N TRP A 166 12.50 14.12 16.34
CA TRP A 166 11.14 13.61 16.28
C TRP A 166 10.23 14.46 17.17
N LEU A 167 8.94 14.52 16.86
CA LEU A 167 7.98 15.30 17.62
C LEU A 167 7.29 14.39 18.65
N ASP A 168 7.37 14.78 19.93
CA ASP A 168 6.67 14.07 20.99
C ASP A 168 5.18 14.40 21.05
N ASP A 169 4.46 13.68 21.90
CA ASP A 169 3.00 13.82 22.01
C ASP A 169 2.58 15.19 22.56
N ALA A 170 3.47 15.88 23.28
CA ALA A 170 3.30 17.26 23.72
C ALA A 170 3.59 18.29 22.62
N GLY A 171 3.96 17.85 21.41
CA GLY A 171 4.31 18.74 20.31
C GLY A 171 5.70 19.37 20.47
N LYS A 172 6.58 18.78 21.27
CA LYS A 172 7.96 19.23 21.44
C LYS A 172 8.91 18.35 20.63
N TRP A 173 9.83 19.01 19.93
CA TRP A 173 10.88 18.34 19.19
C TRP A 173 11.94 17.75 20.13
N GLN A 174 12.34 16.52 19.85
CA GLN A 174 13.29 15.73 20.63
C GLN A 174 14.42 15.24 19.72
N TYR A 175 15.65 15.35 20.19
CA TYR A 175 16.82 14.82 19.49
C TYR A 175 16.96 13.32 19.70
N TYR A 176 17.51 12.64 18.70
CA TYR A 176 17.99 11.27 18.85
C TYR A 176 19.17 11.20 19.83
N LYS A 177 19.28 10.09 20.56
CA LYS A 177 20.26 9.92 21.66
C LYS A 177 21.06 8.64 21.49
N LYS A 178 22.25 8.63 22.09
CA LYS A 178 23.02 7.42 22.34
C LYS A 178 22.92 7.03 23.81
N GLU A 179 22.96 5.74 24.08
CA GLU A 179 23.05 5.18 25.43
C GLU A 179 24.19 4.15 25.48
N THR A 180 24.58 3.72 26.68
CA THR A 180 25.46 2.57 26.85
C THR A 180 24.64 1.37 27.31
N LEU A 181 24.69 0.29 26.53
CA LEU A 181 23.98 -0.95 26.81
C LEU A 181 24.96 -2.11 26.71
N LYS A 182 25.11 -2.87 27.80
CA LYS A 182 26.05 -4.02 27.88
C LYS A 182 27.48 -3.66 27.41
N GLY A 183 27.94 -2.46 27.74
CA GLY A 183 29.27 -1.96 27.36
C GLY A 183 29.41 -1.52 25.89
N ALA A 184 28.37 -1.62 25.08
CA ALA A 184 28.34 -1.14 23.71
C ALA A 184 27.58 0.19 23.58
N THR A 185 27.88 0.95 22.53
CA THR A 185 27.04 2.09 22.12
C THR A 185 25.70 1.55 21.62
N ALA A 186 24.61 2.11 22.16
CA ALA A 186 23.25 1.86 21.71
C ALA A 186 22.66 3.13 21.10
N PHE A 187 21.99 2.99 19.97
CA PHE A 187 21.33 4.07 19.24
C PHE A 187 19.84 4.02 19.55
N LEU A 188 19.32 5.04 20.24
CA LEU A 188 17.90 5.14 20.59
C LEU A 188 17.10 5.57 19.37
N LEU A 189 16.16 4.75 18.93
CA LEU A 189 15.34 4.92 17.73
C LEU A 189 13.95 5.42 18.06
N VAL A 190 13.36 4.88 19.13
CA VAL A 190 12.03 5.24 19.62
C VAL A 190 12.12 5.41 21.12
N ASP A 191 11.49 6.47 21.62
CA ASP A 191 11.26 6.71 23.03
C ASP A 191 9.92 7.43 23.15
N ARG A 192 8.90 6.75 23.66
CA ARG A 192 7.54 7.31 23.80
C ARG A 192 6.96 6.95 25.14
N ALA A 193 6.25 7.90 25.75
CA ALA A 193 5.61 7.75 27.05
C ALA A 193 4.07 7.76 26.91
N GLY A 194 3.39 7.23 27.91
CA GLY A 194 1.93 7.11 27.94
C GLY A 194 1.41 5.80 27.35
N PRO A 195 0.09 5.59 27.31
CA PRO A 195 -0.50 4.48 26.62
C PRO A 195 -0.38 4.67 25.11
N GLY A 196 0.02 3.63 24.39
CA GLY A 196 0.25 3.72 22.95
C GLY A 196 0.45 2.37 22.29
N VAL A 197 0.63 2.40 20.97
CA VAL A 197 0.95 1.23 20.15
C VAL A 197 1.94 1.64 19.07
N MET A 198 3.10 0.99 19.00
CA MET A 198 3.93 1.03 17.80
C MET A 198 3.36 0.03 16.79
N ASP A 199 3.01 0.47 15.59
CA ASP A 199 2.33 -0.37 14.58
C ASP A 199 3.24 -0.79 13.43
N LYS A 200 4.43 -0.19 13.32
CA LYS A 200 5.42 -0.53 12.30
C LYS A 200 6.84 -0.21 12.75
N LEU A 201 7.76 -1.06 12.33
CA LEU A 201 9.19 -0.79 12.29
C LEU A 201 9.72 -1.18 10.91
N TRP A 202 10.54 -0.33 10.31
CA TRP A 202 11.18 -0.55 9.02
C TRP A 202 12.64 -0.16 9.08
N PHE A 203 13.48 -0.88 8.34
CA PHE A 203 14.91 -0.65 8.27
C PHE A 203 15.50 -0.92 6.88
N THR A 204 16.53 -0.16 6.55
CA THR A 204 17.62 -0.60 5.67
C THR A 204 18.94 0.02 6.13
N HIS A 205 20.05 -0.73 6.09
CA HIS A 205 21.36 -0.16 6.40
C HIS A 205 22.09 0.21 5.12
N ASP A 206 22.33 -0.77 4.25
CA ASP A 206 22.86 -0.54 2.90
C ASP A 206 21.86 -1.05 1.86
N THR A 207 21.70 -0.32 0.76
CA THR A 207 20.89 -0.76 -0.37
C THR A 207 21.78 -1.02 -1.57
N THR A 208 21.34 -1.90 -2.47
CA THR A 208 22.05 -2.20 -3.72
C THR A 208 22.21 -0.97 -4.62
N ILE A 209 21.29 -0.01 -4.52
CA ILE A 209 21.30 1.23 -5.31
C ILE A 209 22.56 2.05 -4.99
N TRP A 210 23.01 1.99 -3.74
CA TRP A 210 24.19 2.74 -3.26
C TRP A 210 25.52 2.03 -3.48
N LEU A 211 25.50 0.83 -4.06
CA LEU A 211 26.72 0.08 -4.31
C LEU A 211 27.52 0.60 -5.52
N ASN A 212 26.98 1.53 -6.32
CA ASN A 212 27.66 2.16 -7.46
C ASN A 212 28.31 1.12 -8.40
N GLY A 213 27.60 0.03 -8.70
CA GLY A 213 28.07 -1.06 -9.56
C GLY A 213 28.96 -2.11 -8.86
N LYS A 214 29.22 -1.98 -7.56
CA LYS A 214 29.88 -3.04 -6.78
C LYS A 214 28.96 -4.25 -6.62
N PRO A 215 29.51 -5.48 -6.61
CA PRO A 215 28.71 -6.68 -6.38
C PRO A 215 27.99 -6.61 -5.03
N ALA A 216 26.67 -6.78 -5.06
CA ALA A 216 25.87 -6.90 -3.85
C ALA A 216 26.03 -8.31 -3.28
N THR A 217 26.32 -8.42 -1.99
CA THR A 217 26.22 -9.72 -1.30
C THR A 217 24.75 -10.11 -1.16
N GLN A 218 24.48 -11.40 -0.97
CA GLN A 218 23.12 -11.87 -0.68
C GLN A 218 22.53 -11.16 0.56
N GLU A 219 23.37 -10.81 1.54
CA GLU A 219 22.94 -10.08 2.73
C GLU A 219 22.43 -8.66 2.40
N ILE A 220 23.11 -7.94 1.50
CA ILE A 220 22.67 -6.61 1.07
C ILE A 220 21.40 -6.73 0.23
N VAL A 221 21.37 -7.67 -0.71
CA VAL A 221 20.23 -7.92 -1.61
C VAL A 221 18.97 -8.30 -0.83
N GLU A 222 19.09 -9.20 0.15
CA GLU A 222 17.92 -9.74 0.86
C GLU A 222 17.55 -8.97 2.11
N TRP A 223 18.51 -8.39 2.81
CA TRP A 223 18.32 -7.84 4.16
C TRP A 223 18.82 -6.42 4.31
N GLY A 224 19.37 -5.81 3.26
CA GLY A 224 19.97 -4.46 3.31
C GLY A 224 21.02 -4.32 4.37
N ASN A 225 21.80 -5.38 4.53
CA ASN A 225 22.91 -5.43 5.48
C ASN A 225 22.51 -5.23 6.95
N LEU A 226 21.28 -5.63 7.31
CA LEU A 226 20.79 -5.59 8.68
C LEU A 226 21.74 -6.25 9.69
N ALA A 227 22.48 -7.29 9.30
CA ALA A 227 23.45 -7.94 10.18
C ALA A 227 24.50 -6.96 10.75
N LEU A 228 24.87 -5.91 10.01
CA LEU A 228 25.82 -4.91 10.49
C LEU A 228 25.31 -4.11 11.68
N LEU A 229 23.98 -3.95 11.83
CA LEU A 229 23.39 -3.23 12.96
C LEU A 229 23.48 -4.00 14.27
N GLY A 230 23.81 -5.30 14.22
CA GLY A 230 23.94 -6.16 15.38
C GLY A 230 22.58 -6.54 15.98
N ASN A 231 22.33 -6.06 17.20
CA ASN A 231 21.15 -6.43 17.99
C ASN A 231 20.11 -5.31 18.03
N LEU A 232 18.86 -5.72 18.15
CA LEU A 232 17.71 -4.85 18.45
C LEU A 232 17.25 -5.15 19.88
N ARG A 233 16.98 -4.08 20.64
CA ARG A 233 16.36 -4.16 21.96
C ARG A 233 15.07 -3.36 21.98
N ILE A 234 14.00 -3.98 22.46
CA ILE A 234 12.70 -3.37 22.66
C ILE A 234 12.36 -3.48 24.14
N GLU A 235 12.18 -2.34 24.78
CA GLU A 235 11.73 -2.23 26.17
C GLU A 235 10.32 -1.67 26.19
N VAL A 236 9.43 -2.33 26.92
CA VAL A 236 8.03 -1.95 27.09
C VAL A 236 7.74 -1.92 28.58
N ASP A 237 7.28 -0.77 29.08
CA ASP A 237 6.91 -0.55 30.48
C ASP A 237 7.97 -1.01 31.48
N ASN A 238 9.23 -0.67 31.17
CA ASN A 238 10.45 -1.02 31.93
C ASN A 238 10.81 -2.51 31.92
N GLN A 239 10.19 -3.31 31.06
CA GLN A 239 10.54 -4.71 30.84
C GLN A 239 11.15 -4.91 29.46
N VAL A 240 12.07 -5.87 29.35
CA VAL A 240 12.66 -6.23 28.06
C VAL A 240 11.71 -7.16 27.32
N ALA A 241 11.03 -6.62 26.31
CA ALA A 241 10.15 -7.41 25.46
C ALA A 241 10.94 -8.21 24.41
N TYR A 242 12.06 -7.65 23.94
CA TYR A 242 12.96 -8.31 23.00
C TYR A 242 14.39 -7.81 23.14
N ASP A 243 15.36 -8.71 23.04
CA ASP A 243 16.79 -8.39 23.03
C ASP A 243 17.55 -9.49 22.28
N GLY A 244 17.92 -9.23 21.02
CA GLY A 244 18.57 -10.23 20.17
C GLY A 244 18.92 -9.69 18.79
N ALA A 245 19.38 -10.57 17.89
CA ALA A 245 19.81 -10.21 16.56
C ALA A 245 18.67 -9.55 15.75
N ILE A 246 18.90 -8.36 15.19
CA ILE A 246 17.84 -7.59 14.51
C ILE A 246 17.12 -8.38 13.40
N LYS A 247 17.83 -9.29 12.73
CA LYS A 247 17.25 -10.16 11.68
C LYS A 247 16.20 -11.13 12.20
N ASP A 248 16.31 -11.57 13.45
CA ASP A 248 15.30 -12.44 14.06
C ASP A 248 13.97 -11.69 14.23
N TRP A 249 14.01 -10.35 14.43
CA TRP A 249 12.81 -9.51 14.44
C TRP A 249 12.14 -9.40 13.07
N PHE A 250 12.92 -9.12 12.02
CA PHE A 250 12.39 -8.94 10.65
C PHE A 250 12.08 -10.25 9.92
N SER A 251 12.56 -11.39 10.42
CA SER A 251 12.17 -12.72 9.92
C SER A 251 10.91 -13.28 10.58
N GLY A 252 10.40 -12.66 11.64
CA GLY A 252 9.30 -13.19 12.45
C GLY A 252 9.72 -14.23 13.51
N LYS A 253 11.02 -14.59 13.55
CA LYS A 253 11.56 -15.60 14.49
C LYS A 253 11.48 -15.11 15.95
N ALA A 254 11.69 -13.82 16.19
CA ALA A 254 11.59 -13.21 17.51
C ALA A 254 10.20 -13.44 18.14
N GLN A 255 9.16 -13.40 17.32
CA GLN A 255 7.76 -13.58 17.74
C GLN A 255 7.26 -15.01 17.55
N LYS A 256 8.18 -15.96 17.28
CA LYS A 256 7.88 -17.39 17.07
C LYS A 256 6.83 -17.60 15.94
N LEU A 257 6.81 -16.73 14.93
CA LEU A 257 5.88 -16.85 13.82
C LEU A 257 6.20 -18.08 12.96
N LEU A 258 5.15 -18.78 12.52
CA LEU A 258 5.26 -19.74 11.43
C LEU A 258 5.64 -19.01 10.13
N PRO A 259 6.39 -19.65 9.21
CA PRO A 259 6.85 -19.00 7.97
C PRO A 259 5.73 -18.33 7.17
N GLU A 260 4.56 -18.95 7.13
CA GLU A 260 3.42 -18.46 6.36
C GLU A 260 2.76 -17.25 7.05
N LEU A 261 2.86 -17.12 8.38
CA LEU A 261 2.43 -15.93 9.11
C LEU A 261 3.45 -14.81 8.98
N ALA A 262 4.74 -15.14 9.03
CA ALA A 262 5.81 -14.16 8.85
C ALA A 262 5.65 -13.39 7.53
N GLN A 263 5.26 -14.06 6.44
CA GLN A 263 4.99 -13.43 5.14
C GLN A 263 3.87 -12.36 5.16
N ILE A 264 3.00 -12.36 6.17
CA ILE A 264 1.92 -11.36 6.32
C ILE A 264 2.41 -10.14 7.11
N PHE A 265 3.20 -10.39 8.15
CA PHE A 265 3.56 -9.37 9.15
C PHE A 265 4.96 -8.81 8.99
N THR A 266 5.82 -9.50 8.25
CA THR A 266 7.18 -9.08 7.98
C THR A 266 7.49 -9.18 6.50
N TRP A 267 8.39 -8.33 6.03
CA TRP A 267 8.84 -8.34 4.64
C TRP A 267 10.32 -8.01 4.56
N ARG A 268 10.89 -8.41 3.43
CA ARG A 268 12.25 -8.06 3.02
C ARG A 268 12.32 -7.96 1.50
N TYR A 269 12.51 -6.76 0.98
CA TYR A 269 12.60 -6.48 -0.44
C TYR A 269 13.86 -7.06 -1.03
N ARG A 270 13.70 -8.15 -1.79
CA ARG A 270 14.76 -8.69 -2.63
C ARG A 270 15.24 -7.59 -3.57
N GLU A 271 16.55 -7.56 -3.81
CA GLU A 271 17.24 -6.63 -4.71
C GLU A 271 17.49 -5.23 -4.18
N ILE A 272 16.88 -4.78 -3.08
CA ILE A 272 17.11 -3.42 -2.53
C ILE A 272 17.36 -3.42 -1.01
N GLY A 273 17.16 -4.55 -0.32
CA GLY A 273 17.55 -4.67 1.08
C GLY A 273 16.65 -3.90 2.07
N SER A 274 15.40 -3.64 1.71
CA SER A 274 14.47 -2.93 2.58
C SER A 274 13.63 -3.92 3.39
N THR A 275 13.54 -3.77 4.71
CA THR A 275 12.87 -4.74 5.60
C THR A 275 11.87 -4.06 6.52
N GLY A 276 10.82 -4.77 6.93
CA GLY A 276 9.93 -4.24 7.93
C GLY A 276 9.05 -5.27 8.62
N ASN A 277 8.43 -4.83 9.69
CA ASN A 277 7.61 -5.62 10.60
C ASN A 277 6.45 -4.74 11.09
N ILE A 278 5.22 -5.25 11.03
CA ILE A 278 3.98 -4.56 11.41
C ILE A 278 3.26 -5.26 12.57
N ILE A 279 3.97 -6.04 13.38
CA ILE A 279 3.41 -6.60 14.61
C ILE A 279 3.23 -5.45 15.61
N PRO A 280 1.99 -5.19 16.08
CA PRO A 280 1.72 -4.11 17.03
C PRO A 280 2.41 -4.36 18.37
N ILE A 281 3.07 -3.33 18.90
CA ILE A 281 3.70 -3.32 20.22
C ILE A 281 2.97 -2.30 21.11
N PRO A 282 1.87 -2.70 21.79
CA PRO A 282 1.22 -1.87 22.79
C PRO A 282 2.09 -1.65 24.03
N TYR A 283 1.97 -0.48 24.64
CA TYR A 283 2.69 -0.08 25.86
C TYR A 283 1.81 0.85 26.69
N GLN A 284 1.79 0.70 28.01
CA GLN A 284 0.91 1.47 28.91
C GLN A 284 1.58 2.73 29.45
N GLN A 285 2.89 2.67 29.65
CA GLN A 285 3.70 3.72 30.29
C GLN A 285 4.79 4.21 29.38
N ARG A 286 5.54 3.32 28.72
CA ARG A 286 6.67 3.70 27.87
C ARG A 286 7.07 2.58 26.90
N ILE A 287 7.51 2.97 25.71
CA ILE A 287 8.27 2.11 24.80
C ILE A 287 9.64 2.74 24.50
N LYS A 288 10.68 1.91 24.50
CA LYS A 288 11.99 2.25 23.96
C LYS A 288 12.43 1.21 22.94
N VAL A 289 12.99 1.66 21.82
CA VAL A 289 13.56 0.80 20.78
C VAL A 289 14.98 1.26 20.49
N LEU A 290 15.96 0.35 20.57
CA LEU A 290 17.37 0.66 20.36
C LEU A 290 18.05 -0.40 19.49
N THR A 291 19.05 0.01 18.71
CA THR A 291 20.03 -0.93 18.14
C THR A 291 21.36 -0.82 18.87
N TYR A 292 22.10 -1.92 19.00
CA TYR A 292 23.40 -1.93 19.68
C TYR A 292 24.30 -3.10 19.24
N GLY A 293 25.59 -3.01 19.55
CA GLY A 293 26.56 -4.06 19.25
C GLY A 293 26.96 -4.16 17.77
N GLY A 294 26.59 -3.16 16.97
CA GLY A 294 26.91 -3.05 15.55
C GLY A 294 27.08 -1.60 15.10
N ALA A 295 26.95 -1.38 13.79
CA ALA A 295 27.04 -0.09 13.13
C ALA A 295 25.87 0.84 13.48
N LYS A 296 26.09 2.14 13.30
CA LYS A 296 25.07 3.19 13.39
C LYS A 296 23.98 2.94 12.34
N PRO A 297 22.69 2.96 12.69
CA PRO A 297 21.61 2.94 11.71
C PRO A 297 21.75 4.03 10.66
N LYS A 298 21.48 3.70 9.40
CA LYS A 298 21.48 4.66 8.28
C LYS A 298 20.06 5.06 7.92
N TRP A 299 19.16 4.09 7.71
CA TRP A 299 17.77 4.34 7.37
C TRP A 299 16.84 3.50 8.23
N PHE A 300 15.89 4.18 8.87
CA PHE A 300 14.81 3.48 9.56
C PHE A 300 13.57 4.34 9.62
N MET A 301 12.50 3.69 10.07
CA MET A 301 11.27 4.36 10.41
C MET A 301 10.51 3.51 11.41
N ALA A 302 9.93 4.17 12.41
CA ALA A 302 8.89 3.61 13.23
C ALA A 302 7.57 4.35 12.96
N THR A 303 6.43 3.70 13.11
CA THR A 303 5.14 4.40 13.23
C THR A 303 4.36 3.87 14.41
N GLY A 304 3.41 4.66 14.89
CA GLY A 304 2.56 4.28 16.01
C GLY A 304 1.50 5.33 16.29
N ILE A 305 0.71 5.06 17.33
CA ILE A 305 -0.28 5.96 17.89
C ILE A 305 -0.09 6.08 19.39
N THR A 306 -0.26 7.29 19.92
CA THR A 306 -0.40 7.55 21.35
C THR A 306 -1.88 7.66 21.68
N LEU A 307 -2.32 6.94 22.70
CA LEU A 307 -3.72 6.83 23.09
C LEU A 307 -4.06 7.82 24.22
N PRO A 308 -5.34 8.15 24.44
CA PRO A 308 -5.79 8.90 25.60
C PRO A 308 -5.26 8.28 26.90
N ASN A 309 -4.88 9.13 27.86
CA ASN A 309 -4.24 8.71 29.12
C ASN A 309 -5.08 7.75 29.97
N ASP A 310 -6.41 7.78 29.81
CA ASP A 310 -7.36 6.87 30.46
C ASP A 310 -7.48 5.52 29.76
N THR A 311 -6.92 5.37 28.56
CA THR A 311 -6.88 4.10 27.83
C THR A 311 -6.02 3.10 28.59
N ARG A 312 -6.55 1.88 28.73
CA ARG A 312 -5.82 0.75 29.30
C ARG A 312 -5.35 -0.15 28.19
N VAL A 313 -4.04 -0.39 28.14
CA VAL A 313 -3.44 -1.35 27.21
C VAL A 313 -2.60 -2.36 27.99
N LYS A 314 -2.62 -3.60 27.53
CA LYS A 314 -1.72 -4.64 27.99
C LYS A 314 -0.39 -4.46 27.26
N SER A 315 0.67 -4.26 28.03
CA SER A 315 2.05 -4.20 27.56
C SER A 315 2.39 -5.40 26.69
N TYR A 316 3.05 -5.17 25.55
CA TYR A 316 3.46 -6.22 24.64
C TYR A 316 4.36 -7.25 25.33
N SER A 317 4.04 -8.52 25.13
CA SER A 317 4.91 -9.66 25.37
C SER A 317 4.91 -10.57 24.14
N ASN A 318 6.02 -11.24 23.84
CA ASN A 318 6.07 -12.24 22.76
C ASN A 318 5.09 -13.40 23.01
N ASP A 319 4.72 -13.66 24.26
CA ASP A 319 3.75 -14.72 24.60
C ASP A 319 2.29 -14.28 24.39
N ASP A 320 2.03 -12.99 24.13
CA ASP A 320 0.69 -12.47 23.80
C ASP A 320 0.31 -12.65 22.32
N VAL A 321 1.27 -13.06 21.50
CA VAL A 321 1.07 -13.36 20.08
C VAL A 321 0.38 -14.73 19.97
N ARG A 322 -0.95 -14.73 19.81
CA ARG A 322 -1.76 -15.95 19.73
C ARG A 322 -1.61 -16.66 18.37
N ILE A 323 -0.51 -17.38 18.18
CA ILE A 323 -0.11 -17.97 16.88
C ILE A 323 -1.22 -18.82 16.23
N GLU A 324 -1.91 -19.67 16.99
CA GLU A 324 -2.99 -20.51 16.46
C GLU A 324 -4.15 -19.66 15.91
N GLU A 325 -4.57 -18.67 16.68
CA GLU A 325 -5.67 -17.77 16.31
C GLU A 325 -5.28 -16.87 15.13
N MET A 326 -4.05 -16.37 15.11
CA MET A 326 -3.50 -15.62 13.98
C MET A 326 -3.42 -16.48 12.73
N THR A 327 -3.04 -17.76 12.84
CA THR A 327 -2.98 -18.70 11.70
C THR A 327 -4.37 -18.93 11.11
N ARG A 328 -5.38 -19.07 11.97
CA ARG A 328 -6.78 -19.16 11.53
C ARG A 328 -7.21 -17.90 10.78
N LEU A 329 -6.94 -16.73 11.35
CA LEU A 329 -7.35 -15.45 10.77
C LEU A 329 -6.54 -15.05 9.53
N ALA A 330 -5.30 -15.50 9.40
CA ALA A 330 -4.44 -15.26 8.24
C ALA A 330 -5.05 -15.76 6.92
N GLN A 331 -6.00 -16.70 6.97
CA GLN A 331 -6.74 -17.12 5.78
C GLN A 331 -7.54 -15.97 5.15
N ASN A 332 -7.99 -14.99 5.93
CA ASN A 332 -8.68 -13.78 5.43
C ASN A 332 -7.77 -12.87 4.62
N VAL A 333 -6.46 -13.00 4.82
CA VAL A 333 -5.44 -12.24 4.09
C VAL A 333 -4.95 -13.03 2.87
N ARG A 334 -4.86 -14.35 2.98
CA ARG A 334 -4.39 -15.23 1.89
C ARG A 334 -5.46 -15.51 0.84
N ALA A 335 -6.70 -15.65 1.27
CA ALA A 335 -7.88 -15.87 0.43
C ALA A 335 -8.98 -14.87 0.83
N PRO A 336 -8.73 -13.55 0.68
CA PRO A 336 -9.68 -12.52 1.09
C PRO A 336 -11.02 -12.63 0.35
N GLU A 337 -11.03 -13.24 -0.84
CA GLU A 337 -12.24 -13.56 -1.58
C GLU A 337 -13.09 -14.67 -0.93
N LYS A 338 -12.59 -15.39 0.07
CA LYS A 338 -13.38 -16.38 0.83
C LYS A 338 -13.94 -15.81 2.12
N PHE A 339 -13.61 -14.56 2.46
CA PHE A 339 -14.06 -13.93 3.72
C PHE A 339 -15.59 -13.96 3.88
N ILE A 340 -16.32 -13.79 2.78
CA ILE A 340 -17.80 -13.83 2.75
C ILE A 340 -18.38 -15.14 3.31
N GLU A 341 -17.63 -16.25 3.24
CA GLU A 341 -18.05 -17.58 3.70
C GLU A 341 -18.16 -17.68 5.22
N GLN A 342 -17.57 -16.73 5.95
CA GLN A 342 -17.58 -16.69 7.42
C GLN A 342 -18.85 -16.12 8.02
N PHE A 343 -19.72 -15.53 7.19
CA PHE A 343 -20.97 -14.95 7.65
C PHE A 343 -22.06 -16.00 7.66
N ALA A 344 -22.85 -16.03 8.74
CA ALA A 344 -23.98 -16.96 8.86
C ALA A 344 -25.08 -16.65 7.83
N ARG A 345 -25.32 -15.37 7.52
CA ARG A 345 -26.31 -14.93 6.54
C ARG A 345 -25.63 -14.42 5.28
N GLN A 346 -25.93 -15.09 4.17
CA GLN A 346 -25.43 -14.76 2.85
C GLN A 346 -26.56 -14.87 1.84
N GLU A 347 -26.59 -13.98 0.86
CA GLU A 347 -27.60 -13.95 -0.20
C GLU A 347 -26.90 -13.90 -1.57
N ASN A 348 -27.43 -14.66 -2.52
CA ASN A 348 -26.91 -14.72 -3.90
C ASN A 348 -27.96 -14.14 -4.85
N PHE A 349 -27.50 -13.39 -5.84
CA PHE A 349 -28.32 -12.74 -6.84
C PHE A 349 -27.77 -13.01 -8.23
N ASP A 350 -28.62 -13.48 -9.13
CA ASP A 350 -28.32 -13.51 -10.56
C ASP A 350 -28.92 -12.25 -11.19
N LEU A 351 -28.05 -11.29 -11.44
CA LEU A 351 -28.40 -9.98 -11.97
C LEU A 351 -28.18 -9.94 -13.47
N ALA A 352 -29.00 -9.14 -14.15
CA ALA A 352 -28.77 -8.78 -15.55
C ALA A 352 -28.80 -7.26 -15.65
N ILE A 353 -27.63 -6.64 -15.82
CA ILE A 353 -27.55 -5.24 -16.22
C ILE A 353 -28.12 -5.15 -17.62
N GLN A 354 -29.08 -4.26 -17.84
CA GLN A 354 -29.65 -4.01 -19.16
C GLN A 354 -29.15 -2.65 -19.68
N PRO A 355 -29.08 -2.46 -21.01
CA PRO A 355 -28.77 -1.15 -21.58
C PRO A 355 -29.70 -0.09 -21.00
N ARG A 356 -29.14 0.94 -20.34
CA ARG A 356 -29.87 2.06 -19.73
C ARG A 356 -30.80 1.71 -18.56
N ALA A 357 -30.75 0.49 -18.04
CA ALA A 357 -31.51 0.09 -16.84
C ALA A 357 -30.58 -0.65 -15.86
N PRO A 358 -30.34 -0.09 -14.66
CA PRO A 358 -29.42 -0.68 -13.69
C PRO A 358 -29.99 -1.98 -13.11
N ALA A 359 -29.11 -2.93 -12.81
CA ALA A 359 -29.43 -4.03 -11.91
C ALA A 359 -29.31 -3.54 -10.46
N THR A 360 -30.29 -3.87 -9.62
CA THR A 360 -30.40 -3.33 -8.26
C THR A 360 -30.50 -4.45 -7.22
N ILE A 361 -29.73 -4.31 -6.13
CA ILE A 361 -29.91 -5.08 -4.89
C ILE A 361 -30.34 -4.08 -3.81
N ARG A 362 -31.40 -4.41 -3.06
CA ARG A 362 -31.96 -3.56 -2.02
C ARG A 362 -32.13 -4.33 -0.72
N PHE A 363 -31.72 -3.71 0.38
CA PHE A 363 -32.03 -4.16 1.73
C PHE A 363 -32.72 -3.03 2.49
N ASP A 364 -33.83 -3.35 3.16
CA ASP A 364 -34.60 -2.38 3.96
C ASP A 364 -34.27 -2.48 5.46
N GLY A 365 -34.55 -1.40 6.19
CA GLY A 365 -34.32 -1.31 7.64
C GLY A 365 -32.84 -1.10 8.00
N ALA A 366 -32.47 -1.51 9.20
CA ALA A 366 -31.10 -1.37 9.71
C ALA A 366 -30.35 -2.71 9.66
N GLY A 367 -29.04 -2.64 9.39
CA GLY A 367 -28.11 -3.76 9.39
C GLY A 367 -26.72 -3.36 8.91
N THR A 368 -25.89 -4.34 8.59
CA THR A 368 -24.58 -4.13 7.94
C THR A 368 -24.44 -5.09 6.77
N LEU A 369 -24.05 -4.56 5.61
CA LEU A 369 -23.50 -5.36 4.52
C LEU A 369 -22.04 -5.63 4.86
N GLY A 370 -21.73 -6.85 5.32
CA GLY A 370 -20.42 -7.21 5.86
C GLY A 370 -19.37 -7.53 4.79
N ALA A 371 -19.81 -8.03 3.64
CA ALA A 371 -18.97 -8.25 2.47
C ALA A 371 -19.85 -8.31 1.21
N MET A 372 -19.28 -7.97 0.05
CA MET A 372 -19.94 -8.10 -1.25
C MET A 372 -18.98 -8.61 -2.32
N GLN A 373 -19.54 -9.34 -3.28
CA GLN A 373 -18.84 -9.92 -4.40
C GLN A 373 -19.62 -9.77 -5.69
N PHE A 374 -18.92 -9.51 -6.79
CA PHE A 374 -19.46 -9.54 -8.14
C PHE A 374 -18.58 -10.45 -9.00
N LYS A 375 -19.20 -11.46 -9.61
CA LYS A 375 -18.56 -12.34 -10.60
C LYS A 375 -19.05 -11.97 -11.98
N ILE A 376 -18.11 -11.59 -12.87
CA ILE A 376 -18.39 -11.10 -14.22
C ILE A 376 -17.51 -11.86 -15.22
N ALA A 377 -18.12 -12.48 -16.23
CA ALA A 377 -17.38 -13.23 -17.25
C ALA A 377 -16.39 -12.35 -18.02
N LYS A 378 -15.18 -12.86 -18.30
CA LYS A 378 -14.08 -12.08 -18.91
C LYS A 378 -14.38 -11.50 -20.30
N ARG A 379 -15.38 -12.06 -20.99
CA ARG A 379 -15.84 -11.55 -22.29
C ARG A 379 -16.50 -10.17 -22.21
N PHE A 380 -16.89 -9.71 -21.03
CA PHE A 380 -17.50 -8.40 -20.83
C PHE A 380 -16.45 -7.38 -20.39
N ASP A 381 -16.54 -6.17 -20.92
CA ASP A 381 -15.67 -5.07 -20.52
C ASP A 381 -16.13 -4.46 -19.20
N THR A 382 -15.49 -4.88 -18.11
CA THR A 382 -15.80 -4.44 -16.74
C THR A 382 -15.52 -2.97 -16.50
N ARG A 383 -14.71 -2.30 -17.35
CA ARG A 383 -14.45 -0.86 -17.27
C ARG A 383 -15.66 -0.02 -17.64
N ARG A 384 -16.65 -0.61 -18.32
CA ARG A 384 -17.91 0.04 -18.72
C ARG A 384 -19.05 -0.19 -17.73
N ILE A 385 -18.77 -0.77 -16.56
CA ILE A 385 -19.76 -0.97 -15.50
C ILE A 385 -19.55 0.13 -14.47
N ALA A 386 -20.62 0.84 -14.11
CA ALA A 386 -20.63 1.78 -13.00
C ALA A 386 -21.30 1.13 -11.79
N LEU A 387 -20.77 1.44 -10.60
CA LEU A 387 -21.29 1.05 -9.30
C LEU A 387 -21.83 2.29 -8.59
N LYS A 388 -23.04 2.19 -8.06
CA LYS A 388 -23.65 3.21 -7.22
C LYS A 388 -24.18 2.58 -5.94
N ILE A 389 -23.92 3.23 -4.80
CA ILE A 389 -24.47 2.80 -3.51
C ILE A 389 -25.16 3.99 -2.83
N ARG A 390 -26.37 3.77 -2.33
CA ARG A 390 -27.14 4.73 -1.53
C ARG A 390 -27.51 4.15 -0.16
N TYR A 391 -27.57 4.99 0.86
CA TYR A 391 -28.11 4.67 2.18
C TYR A 391 -29.41 5.44 2.41
N GLY A 392 -30.56 4.78 2.24
CA GLY A 392 -31.81 5.49 1.99
C GLY A 392 -31.67 6.37 0.74
N ASP A 393 -31.96 7.66 0.85
CA ASP A 393 -31.86 8.62 -0.26
C ASP A 393 -30.46 9.25 -0.43
N ASP A 394 -29.54 8.97 0.50
CA ASP A 394 -28.21 9.58 0.54
C ASP A 394 -27.22 8.81 -0.35
N LEU A 395 -26.72 9.47 -1.40
CA LEU A 395 -25.73 8.92 -2.31
C LEU A 395 -24.36 8.80 -1.62
N ALA A 396 -23.88 7.58 -1.43
CA ALA A 396 -22.63 7.29 -0.76
C ALA A 396 -21.44 7.22 -1.71
N MET A 397 -21.67 6.75 -2.93
CA MET A 397 -20.65 6.63 -3.99
C MET A 397 -21.29 6.41 -5.36
N ASP A 398 -20.65 6.93 -6.41
CA ASP A 398 -20.98 6.75 -7.83
C ASP A 398 -19.67 6.78 -8.64
N LEU A 399 -19.22 5.64 -9.16
CA LEU A 399 -17.92 5.48 -9.79
C LEU A 399 -17.85 4.23 -10.68
N PRO A 400 -16.86 4.12 -11.59
CA PRO A 400 -16.61 2.88 -12.31
C PRO A 400 -16.36 1.71 -11.35
N LEU A 401 -16.86 0.52 -11.70
CA LEU A 401 -16.69 -0.69 -10.90
C LEU A 401 -15.20 -0.95 -10.62
N VAL A 402 -14.37 -0.87 -11.65
CA VAL A 402 -12.91 -1.08 -11.51
C VAL A 402 -12.28 -0.08 -10.53
N ALA A 403 -12.74 1.19 -10.53
CA ALA A 403 -12.23 2.26 -9.66
C ALA A 403 -12.55 2.01 -8.19
N PHE A 404 -13.73 1.46 -7.89
CA PHE A 404 -14.08 1.05 -6.53
C PHE A 404 -13.19 -0.10 -6.05
N PHE A 405 -12.82 -1.03 -6.92
CA PHE A 405 -12.04 -2.20 -6.55
C PHE A 405 -10.53 -1.99 -6.73
N GLY A 406 -10.05 -0.75 -6.87
CA GLY A 406 -8.65 -0.41 -6.73
C GLY A 406 -8.05 0.41 -7.87
N GLU A 407 -8.36 0.12 -9.14
CA GLU A 407 -7.71 0.79 -10.28
C GLU A 407 -8.71 1.66 -11.04
N ARG A 408 -8.33 2.90 -11.35
CA ARG A 408 -9.22 3.93 -11.86
C ARG A 408 -9.92 3.60 -13.18
N ASP A 409 -9.17 3.25 -14.22
CA ASP A 409 -9.64 3.22 -15.61
C ASP A 409 -9.39 1.88 -16.32
N GLN A 410 -8.60 1.01 -15.69
CA GLN A 410 -8.20 -0.30 -16.20
C GLN A 410 -8.53 -1.40 -15.20
N LEU A 411 -8.56 -2.62 -15.71
CA LEU A 411 -8.59 -3.79 -14.86
C LEU A 411 -7.17 -4.08 -14.35
N SER A 412 -6.97 -4.06 -13.02
CA SER A 412 -5.74 -4.56 -12.41
C SER A 412 -6.05 -5.62 -11.34
N LEU A 413 -5.61 -6.84 -11.61
CA LEU A 413 -5.77 -7.96 -10.69
C LEU A 413 -4.87 -7.76 -9.47
N HIS A 414 -5.45 -7.87 -8.29
CA HIS A 414 -4.71 -7.84 -7.04
C HIS A 414 -5.51 -8.48 -5.92
N ARG A 415 -4.79 -8.89 -4.89
CA ARG A 415 -5.37 -9.36 -3.64
C ARG A 415 -4.93 -8.44 -2.52
N SER A 416 -5.90 -7.74 -1.92
CA SER A 416 -5.70 -7.02 -0.67
C SER A 416 -6.77 -7.46 0.33
N THR A 417 -6.55 -7.15 1.58
CA THR A 417 -7.43 -7.57 2.66
C THR A 417 -8.86 -7.01 2.53
N PRO A 418 -9.05 -5.68 2.38
CA PRO A 418 -10.40 -5.12 2.35
C PRO A 418 -11.08 -5.20 0.97
N LEU A 419 -10.35 -5.30 -0.14
CA LEU A 419 -10.93 -5.42 -1.47
C LEU A 419 -9.95 -5.95 -2.51
N GLY A 420 -10.45 -6.36 -3.67
CA GLY A 420 -9.59 -6.64 -4.81
C GLY A 420 -10.31 -7.31 -5.97
N ILE A 421 -9.51 -7.78 -6.93
CA ILE A 421 -9.98 -8.38 -8.17
C ILE A 421 -9.15 -9.62 -8.44
N VAL A 422 -9.80 -10.79 -8.47
CA VAL A 422 -9.15 -12.07 -8.74
C VAL A 422 -9.68 -12.72 -10.00
N ASP A 423 -8.79 -13.45 -10.67
CA ASP A 423 -9.12 -14.28 -11.82
C ASP A 423 -9.63 -15.65 -11.35
N THR A 424 -10.81 -16.07 -11.81
CA THR A 424 -11.40 -17.40 -11.54
C THR A 424 -11.31 -18.36 -12.73
N GLY A 425 -10.50 -18.04 -13.73
CA GLY A 425 -10.40 -18.75 -15.00
C GLY A 425 -11.30 -18.15 -16.09
N ASP A 426 -12.61 -18.25 -15.91
CA ASP A 426 -13.65 -17.83 -16.87
C ASP A 426 -14.22 -16.42 -16.60
N ALA A 427 -14.00 -15.90 -15.41
CA ALA A 427 -14.55 -14.65 -14.92
C ALA A 427 -13.53 -13.88 -14.07
N TYR A 428 -13.86 -12.62 -13.82
CA TYR A 428 -13.26 -11.82 -12.76
C TYR A 428 -14.21 -11.81 -11.56
N LEU A 429 -13.66 -12.05 -10.37
CA LEU A 429 -14.34 -11.90 -9.09
C LEU A 429 -13.83 -10.64 -8.41
N PHE A 430 -14.71 -9.65 -8.33
CA PHE A 430 -14.52 -8.44 -7.56
C PHE A 430 -15.03 -8.70 -6.14
N TYR A 431 -14.26 -8.41 -5.11
CA TYR A 431 -14.69 -8.59 -3.72
C TYR A 431 -14.36 -7.37 -2.87
N SER A 432 -15.26 -7.07 -1.93
CA SER A 432 -15.06 -6.07 -0.88
C SER A 432 -15.50 -6.66 0.45
N ASN A 433 -14.61 -6.53 1.41
CA ASN A 433 -14.75 -6.94 2.80
C ASN A 433 -14.91 -5.72 3.72
N TYR A 434 -15.10 -4.52 3.16
CA TYR A 434 -15.44 -3.35 3.96
C TYR A 434 -16.87 -3.52 4.50
N PRO A 435 -17.07 -3.44 5.82
CA PRO A 435 -18.41 -3.40 6.37
C PRO A 435 -19.09 -2.09 5.99
N MET A 436 -20.35 -2.18 5.56
CA MET A 436 -21.16 -1.04 5.15
C MET A 436 -22.43 -0.99 6.02
N PRO A 437 -22.35 -0.38 7.22
CA PRO A 437 -23.50 -0.23 8.09
C PRO A 437 -24.55 0.70 7.47
N TYR A 438 -25.82 0.35 7.64
CA TYR A 438 -26.97 1.11 7.14
C TYR A 438 -28.12 1.07 8.16
N GLN A 439 -28.88 2.16 8.26
CA GLN A 439 -29.96 2.30 9.25
C GLN A 439 -31.34 2.38 8.59
N ASN A 440 -31.41 2.95 7.39
CA ASN A 440 -32.64 3.21 6.65
C ASN A 440 -32.62 2.53 5.28
N GLY A 441 -32.01 1.35 5.22
CA GLY A 441 -31.77 0.58 4.02
C GLY A 441 -30.51 0.97 3.27
N ILE A 442 -30.11 0.09 2.35
CA ILE A 442 -29.01 0.25 1.42
C ILE A 442 -29.45 -0.23 0.04
N VAL A 443 -29.07 0.52 -0.99
CA VAL A 443 -29.33 0.19 -2.40
C VAL A 443 -28.00 0.14 -3.14
N ILE A 444 -27.75 -0.97 -3.84
CA ILE A 444 -26.56 -1.20 -4.66
C ILE A 444 -27.03 -1.31 -6.10
N GLU A 445 -26.55 -0.44 -6.98
CA GLU A 445 -26.90 -0.42 -8.40
C GLU A 445 -25.66 -0.66 -9.26
N LEU A 446 -25.79 -1.54 -10.24
CA LEU A 446 -24.81 -1.75 -11.31
C LEU A 446 -25.43 -1.32 -12.64
N SER A 447 -24.74 -0.46 -13.38
CA SER A 447 -25.21 0.02 -14.68
C SER A 447 -24.15 -0.11 -15.75
N SER A 448 -24.59 -0.26 -17.00
CA SER A 448 -23.73 -0.29 -18.18
C SER A 448 -24.55 0.05 -19.42
N ASP A 449 -23.86 0.43 -20.49
CA ASP A 449 -24.49 0.64 -21.80
C ASP A 449 -24.86 -0.67 -22.49
N ASN A 450 -24.29 -1.80 -22.04
CA ASN A 450 -24.49 -3.13 -22.62
C ASN A 450 -25.22 -4.05 -21.65
N ALA A 451 -25.88 -5.07 -22.21
CA ALA A 451 -26.44 -6.15 -21.41
C ALA A 451 -25.30 -7.01 -20.83
N ILE A 452 -25.24 -7.13 -19.50
CA ILE A 452 -24.17 -7.86 -18.80
C ILE A 452 -24.80 -8.69 -17.66
N PRO A 453 -24.74 -10.04 -17.75
CA PRO A 453 -25.03 -10.91 -16.62
C PRO A 453 -23.97 -10.74 -15.53
N VAL A 454 -24.42 -10.57 -14.29
CA VAL A 454 -23.56 -10.45 -13.11
C VAL A 454 -24.10 -11.38 -12.04
N SER A 455 -23.26 -12.26 -11.51
CA SER A 455 -23.60 -12.99 -10.28
C SER A 455 -23.07 -12.20 -9.10
N ALA A 456 -23.93 -11.88 -8.15
CA ALA A 456 -23.57 -11.15 -6.95
C ALA A 456 -23.80 -12.01 -5.71
N ARG A 457 -22.89 -11.91 -4.73
CA ARG A 457 -23.03 -12.53 -3.41
C ARG A 457 -22.78 -11.48 -2.37
N VAL A 458 -23.62 -11.43 -1.35
CA VAL A 458 -23.49 -10.49 -0.24
C VAL A 458 -23.60 -11.21 1.09
N ALA A 459 -22.89 -10.72 2.09
CA ALA A 459 -23.01 -11.15 3.47
C ALA A 459 -23.68 -10.06 4.31
N LEU A 460 -24.60 -10.45 5.17
CA LEU A 460 -25.38 -9.54 6.00
C LEU A 460 -25.19 -9.86 7.48
N SER A 461 -25.23 -8.84 8.33
CA SER A 461 -25.35 -8.98 9.78
C SER A 461 -26.35 -7.96 10.34
N ASP A 462 -26.92 -8.29 11.50
CA ASP A 462 -27.82 -7.39 12.23
C ASP A 462 -27.06 -6.33 13.06
N GLU A 463 -25.73 -6.35 13.00
CA GLU A 463 -24.91 -5.34 13.65
C GLU A 463 -25.12 -3.98 12.98
N THR A 464 -25.23 -2.93 13.79
CA THR A 464 -25.45 -1.56 13.31
C THR A 464 -24.45 -0.62 13.97
N HIS A 465 -24.06 0.45 13.26
CA HIS A 465 -23.09 1.45 13.72
C HIS A 465 -23.58 2.84 13.34
N ALA A 466 -23.17 3.88 14.06
CA ALA A 466 -23.48 5.27 13.73
C ALA A 466 -22.56 5.85 12.63
N THR A 467 -22.16 5.02 11.67
CA THR A 467 -21.27 5.40 10.56
C THR A 467 -21.80 4.85 9.24
N GLN A 468 -21.32 5.43 8.15
CA GLN A 468 -21.60 4.98 6.78
C GLN A 468 -20.28 4.88 6.02
N PHE A 469 -20.10 3.79 5.27
CA PHE A 469 -18.95 3.63 4.39
C PHE A 469 -19.15 4.44 3.11
N ARG A 470 -18.18 5.25 2.73
CA ARG A 470 -18.26 6.13 1.57
C ARG A 470 -17.01 6.02 0.72
N VAL A 471 -17.19 6.30 -0.57
CA VAL A 471 -16.09 6.38 -1.52
C VAL A 471 -16.22 7.66 -2.32
N LEU A 472 -15.19 8.50 -2.22
CA LEU A 472 -15.03 9.67 -3.07
C LEU A 472 -14.18 9.30 -4.28
N TYR A 473 -14.76 9.40 -5.47
CA TYR A 473 -14.05 9.26 -6.73
C TYR A 473 -13.67 10.64 -7.27
N HIS A 474 -12.47 11.11 -6.92
CA HIS A 474 -12.03 12.46 -7.26
C HIS A 474 -11.49 12.52 -8.70
N PRO A 475 -11.85 13.53 -9.52
CA PRO A 475 -11.42 13.63 -10.92
C PRO A 475 -9.91 13.78 -11.07
N GLY A 476 -9.39 13.38 -12.24
CA GLY A 476 -7.97 13.48 -12.55
C GLY A 476 -7.57 14.87 -13.04
N GLU A 477 -6.60 15.50 -12.40
CA GLU A 477 -6.11 16.85 -12.71
C GLU A 477 -4.68 16.79 -13.26
N LYS A 478 -4.44 17.48 -14.39
CA LYS A 478 -3.09 17.64 -14.94
C LYS A 478 -2.40 18.81 -14.23
N LEU A 479 -1.37 18.49 -13.47
CA LEU A 479 -0.66 19.44 -12.63
C LEU A 479 0.38 20.22 -13.44
N LYS A 480 0.55 21.49 -13.08
CA LYS A 480 1.52 22.40 -13.68
C LYS A 480 2.81 22.36 -12.87
N VAL A 481 3.96 22.39 -13.55
CA VAL A 481 5.28 22.57 -12.92
C VAL A 481 5.26 23.79 -12.00
N TYR A 482 5.78 23.64 -10.77
CA TYR A 482 5.76 24.64 -9.69
C TYR A 482 4.36 25.09 -9.26
N GLY A 483 3.33 24.35 -9.66
CA GLY A 483 1.94 24.57 -9.30
C GLY A 483 1.62 24.13 -7.86
N PRO A 484 0.35 24.30 -7.45
CA PRO A 484 -0.11 23.75 -6.18
C PRO A 484 -0.06 22.23 -6.17
N ASP A 485 -0.18 21.67 -4.97
CA ASP A 485 -0.41 20.24 -4.78
C ASP A 485 -1.76 19.84 -5.36
N TYR A 486 -1.89 18.58 -5.77
CA TYR A 486 -3.21 18.01 -6.05
C TYR A 486 -3.96 17.86 -4.72
N ALA A 487 -5.18 18.39 -4.62
CA ALA A 487 -5.92 18.45 -3.38
C ALA A 487 -7.23 17.65 -3.45
N VAL A 488 -7.55 16.95 -2.37
CA VAL A 488 -8.83 16.23 -2.20
C VAL A 488 -9.42 16.60 -0.84
N GLN A 489 -10.70 16.95 -0.80
CA GLN A 489 -11.40 17.31 0.42
C GLN A 489 -12.48 16.27 0.76
N LEU A 490 -12.53 15.88 2.04
CA LEU A 490 -13.63 15.13 2.64
C LEU A 490 -14.38 16.03 3.62
N ASP A 491 -15.69 15.81 3.73
CA ASP A 491 -16.58 16.59 4.59
C ASP A 491 -17.01 15.82 5.84
N GLY A 492 -17.26 16.58 6.91
CA GLY A 492 -17.83 16.10 8.17
C GLY A 492 -16.85 15.33 9.04
N ASP A 493 -17.38 14.58 10.00
CA ASP A 493 -16.59 13.77 10.90
C ASP A 493 -16.46 12.35 10.35
N GLY A 494 -15.28 11.75 10.50
CA GLY A 494 -15.06 10.44 9.90
C GLY A 494 -13.70 9.84 10.14
N LYS A 495 -13.39 8.84 9.32
CA LYS A 495 -12.15 8.09 9.34
C LYS A 495 -11.75 7.67 7.93
N LEU A 496 -10.54 8.03 7.52
CA LEU A 496 -9.91 7.57 6.29
C LEU A 496 -9.48 6.10 6.46
N VAL A 497 -10.02 5.20 5.64
CA VAL A 497 -9.73 3.75 5.69
C VAL A 497 -9.13 3.20 4.41
N GLY A 498 -9.02 4.01 3.38
CA GLY A 498 -8.28 3.66 2.18
C GLY A 498 -8.07 4.82 1.26
N LEU A 499 -7.03 4.72 0.44
CA LEU A 499 -6.72 5.69 -0.59
C LEU A 499 -6.02 4.95 -1.74
N VAL A 500 -6.47 5.23 -2.95
CA VAL A 500 -5.79 4.89 -4.21
C VAL A 500 -5.38 6.19 -4.86
N LEU A 501 -4.10 6.32 -5.19
CA LEU A 501 -3.56 7.41 -6.00
C LEU A 501 -3.20 6.86 -7.39
N ALA A 502 -3.85 7.39 -8.42
CA ALA A 502 -3.53 7.09 -9.81
C ALA A 502 -2.81 8.27 -10.45
N THR A 503 -1.73 7.98 -11.15
CA THR A 503 -0.90 8.97 -11.85
C THR A 503 -0.80 8.60 -13.32
N SER A 504 -0.81 9.59 -14.21
CA SER A 504 -0.70 9.36 -15.65
C SER A 504 -0.14 10.59 -16.38
N ASP A 505 0.00 10.47 -17.70
CA ASP A 505 0.38 11.56 -18.60
C ASP A 505 1.68 12.25 -18.20
N GLN A 506 2.61 11.58 -17.52
CA GLN A 506 3.89 12.20 -17.19
C GLN A 506 4.60 12.68 -18.46
N ASP A 507 5.21 13.86 -18.38
CA ASP A 507 6.04 14.40 -19.46
C ASP A 507 7.43 14.74 -18.92
N PHE A 508 8.32 13.75 -18.90
CA PHE A 508 9.65 13.90 -18.30
C PHE A 508 10.51 14.96 -18.98
N GLU A 509 10.38 15.11 -20.31
CA GLU A 509 11.14 16.09 -21.09
C GLU A 509 10.76 17.55 -20.78
N LYS A 510 9.59 17.78 -20.16
CA LYS A 510 9.13 19.10 -19.73
C LYS A 510 9.54 19.47 -18.31
N ILE A 511 10.26 18.60 -17.60
CA ILE A 511 10.77 18.92 -16.26
C ILE A 511 11.89 19.95 -16.41
N PRO A 512 11.82 21.09 -15.70
CA PRO A 512 12.89 22.07 -15.76
C PRO A 512 14.20 21.50 -15.22
N LYS A 513 15.29 21.77 -15.94
CA LYS A 513 16.64 21.54 -15.42
C LYS A 513 16.91 22.49 -14.27
N ILE A 514 17.53 21.98 -13.22
CA ILE A 514 17.90 22.77 -12.04
C ILE A 514 19.39 23.03 -12.12
N PHE A 515 19.82 24.27 -11.98
CA PHE A 515 21.22 24.69 -12.09
C PHE A 515 21.73 25.19 -10.74
N TYR A 516 23.04 25.08 -10.50
CA TYR A 516 23.66 25.63 -9.31
C TYR A 516 23.48 27.16 -9.26
N PRO A 517 23.12 27.76 -8.10
CA PRO A 517 22.96 29.21 -7.99
C PRO A 517 24.21 30.01 -8.36
N ASP A 518 25.39 29.46 -8.09
CA ASP A 518 26.71 30.05 -8.37
C ASP A 518 27.31 29.60 -9.71
N LYS A 519 26.68 28.65 -10.41
CA LYS A 519 27.13 28.11 -11.71
C LYS A 519 25.93 27.85 -12.63
N PRO A 520 25.37 28.89 -13.29
CA PRO A 520 24.10 28.81 -14.01
C PRO A 520 24.12 27.88 -15.24
N ASP A 521 25.29 27.49 -15.73
CA ASP A 521 25.46 26.56 -16.85
C ASP A 521 25.74 25.11 -16.39
N VAL A 522 25.88 24.89 -15.08
CA VAL A 522 26.13 23.58 -14.50
C VAL A 522 24.85 23.10 -13.84
N GLU A 523 24.26 22.05 -14.42
CA GLU A 523 23.10 21.39 -13.83
C GLU A 523 23.48 20.89 -12.42
N ASP A 524 22.60 21.17 -11.47
CA ASP A 524 22.71 20.68 -10.10
C ASP A 524 22.39 19.18 -10.11
N PHE A 525 23.45 18.38 -10.24
CA PHE A 525 23.34 16.92 -10.29
C PHE A 525 22.72 16.31 -9.02
N GLU A 526 22.77 17.00 -7.88
CA GLU A 526 22.11 16.56 -6.65
C GLU A 526 20.59 16.72 -6.74
N LYS A 527 20.12 17.66 -7.59
CA LYS A 527 18.70 17.92 -7.85
C LYS A 527 18.23 17.39 -9.20
N LYS A 528 19.05 16.59 -9.88
CA LYS A 528 18.72 16.04 -11.19
C LYS A 528 17.46 15.17 -11.08
N PRO A 529 16.38 15.50 -11.81
CA PRO A 529 15.18 14.68 -11.80
C PRO A 529 15.46 13.33 -12.47
N TRP A 530 14.80 12.27 -12.01
CA TRP A 530 14.76 10.97 -12.67
C TRP A 530 13.32 10.62 -13.02
N ALA A 531 13.15 9.65 -13.93
CA ALA A 531 11.85 9.33 -14.52
C ALA A 531 10.75 9.07 -13.49
N ASN A 532 11.09 8.54 -12.30
CA ASN A 532 10.11 8.22 -11.26
C ASN A 532 9.92 9.31 -10.21
N GLY A 533 10.62 10.44 -10.32
CA GLY A 533 10.60 11.49 -9.31
C GLY A 533 9.21 12.13 -9.12
N TYR A 534 8.25 11.90 -10.02
CA TYR A 534 6.85 12.27 -9.80
C TYR A 534 6.21 11.50 -8.63
N LEU A 535 6.85 10.45 -8.10
CA LEU A 535 6.38 9.74 -6.92
C LEU A 535 7.02 10.25 -5.63
N GLU A 536 7.99 11.15 -5.66
CA GLU A 536 8.70 11.63 -4.45
C GLU A 536 7.94 12.73 -3.70
N GLY A 537 6.82 13.18 -4.25
CA GLY A 537 6.00 14.20 -3.63
C GLY A 537 5.43 13.72 -2.29
N ASN A 538 5.33 14.64 -1.34
CA ASN A 538 4.74 14.34 -0.03
C ASN A 538 3.21 14.21 -0.13
N LEU A 539 2.64 13.34 0.68
CA LEU A 539 1.23 13.32 1.03
C LEU A 539 1.03 13.98 2.40
N THR A 540 0.37 15.14 2.41
CA THR A 540 -0.02 15.85 3.64
C THR A 540 -1.52 15.69 3.87
N MET A 541 -1.92 15.29 5.07
CA MET A 541 -3.31 15.15 5.50
C MET A 541 -3.58 16.13 6.64
N VAL A 542 -4.62 16.95 6.53
CA VAL A 542 -4.98 17.96 7.55
C VAL A 542 -6.46 17.88 7.86
N ASP A 543 -6.82 17.60 9.11
CA ASP A 543 -8.24 17.62 9.53
C ASP A 543 -8.73 19.05 9.82
N GLY A 544 -10.04 19.22 9.96
CA GLY A 544 -10.63 20.53 10.28
C GLY A 544 -10.31 21.06 11.68
N ALA A 545 -9.61 20.29 12.53
CA ALA A 545 -9.06 20.74 13.81
C ALA A 545 -7.57 21.14 13.71
N GLY A 546 -6.95 21.02 12.53
CA GLY A 546 -5.55 21.34 12.28
C GLY A 546 -4.57 20.22 12.65
N ASN A 547 -5.05 19.00 12.92
CA ASN A 547 -4.16 17.85 13.10
C ASN A 547 -3.60 17.43 11.74
N THR A 548 -2.28 17.29 11.68
CA THR A 548 -1.57 17.01 10.44
C THR A 548 -0.86 15.66 10.49
N ARG A 549 -0.92 14.92 9.38
CA ARG A 549 -0.09 13.74 9.12
C ARG A 549 0.62 13.89 7.78
N ILE A 550 1.90 13.55 7.73
CA ILE A 550 2.72 13.68 6.52
C ILE A 550 3.34 12.33 6.21
N TYR A 551 3.35 11.98 4.93
CA TYR A 551 4.17 10.92 4.36
C TYR A 551 5.05 11.56 3.29
N GLY A 552 6.38 11.44 3.43
CA GLY A 552 7.30 11.70 2.32
C GLY A 552 7.29 10.54 1.34
N GLY A 553 7.27 10.85 0.04
CA GLY A 553 7.17 9.87 -1.05
C GLY A 553 5.81 9.17 -1.15
N HIS A 554 5.20 9.19 -2.33
CA HIS A 554 4.00 8.41 -2.65
C HIS A 554 4.29 6.91 -2.68
N GLU A 555 5.46 6.51 -3.19
CA GLU A 555 5.94 5.13 -3.14
C GLU A 555 6.17 4.63 -1.72
N ASP A 556 6.68 5.50 -0.86
CA ASP A 556 6.95 5.20 0.54
C ASP A 556 5.67 5.14 1.35
N TRP A 557 4.72 6.05 1.08
CA TRP A 557 3.35 5.94 1.54
C TRP A 557 2.72 4.60 1.14
N ALA A 558 2.92 4.13 -0.09
CA ALA A 558 2.45 2.81 -0.55
C ALA A 558 3.29 1.63 -0.04
N GLU A 559 4.22 1.88 0.89
CA GLU A 559 5.14 0.92 1.51
C GLU A 559 6.12 0.26 0.54
N GLY A 560 6.35 0.82 -0.65
CA GLY A 560 7.20 0.26 -1.69
C GLY A 560 8.69 0.24 -1.38
N GLY A 561 9.23 1.35 -0.85
CA GLY A 561 10.65 1.57 -0.60
C GLY A 561 11.51 1.53 -1.88
N TYR A 562 12.25 2.62 -2.16
CA TYR A 562 13.29 2.67 -3.21
C TYR A 562 12.84 2.28 -4.63
N TYR A 563 11.62 2.69 -5.00
CA TYR A 563 10.98 2.36 -6.26
C TYR A 563 10.80 0.88 -6.53
N PHE A 564 9.67 0.57 -7.13
CA PHE A 564 9.09 -0.75 -7.06
C PHE A 564 9.82 -1.74 -7.98
N ASN A 565 10.79 -2.43 -7.42
CA ASN A 565 11.55 -3.47 -8.11
C ASN A 565 10.89 -4.85 -7.95
N LYS A 566 11.11 -5.69 -8.97
CA LYS A 566 10.49 -7.00 -9.17
C LYS A 566 10.74 -7.93 -7.97
N GLY A 567 9.77 -8.12 -7.09
CA GLY A 567 10.08 -8.98 -5.92
C GLY A 567 8.96 -9.60 -5.11
N PHE A 568 7.69 -9.23 -5.24
CA PHE A 568 6.68 -9.69 -4.25
C PHE A 568 5.36 -10.24 -4.77
N THR A 569 5.13 -10.24 -6.08
CA THR A 569 4.03 -11.02 -6.65
C THR A 569 4.59 -11.82 -7.80
N ASP A 570 4.51 -13.13 -7.66
CA ASP A 570 4.33 -14.03 -8.79
C ASP A 570 2.81 -14.28 -8.90
N PRO A 571 2.17 -13.97 -10.04
CA PRO A 571 2.78 -13.42 -11.25
C PRO A 571 3.22 -11.97 -11.07
N THR A 572 4.33 -11.67 -11.75
CA THR A 572 5.03 -10.39 -11.81
C THR A 572 4.08 -9.23 -12.08
N GLY A 573 3.76 -8.43 -11.05
CA GLY A 573 2.83 -7.30 -11.23
C GLY A 573 2.58 -6.32 -10.08
N GLY A 574 3.24 -6.42 -8.92
CA GLY A 574 3.12 -5.40 -7.86
C GLY A 574 3.58 -5.87 -6.48
N SER A 575 4.13 -4.98 -5.67
CA SER A 575 4.44 -5.22 -4.26
C SER A 575 3.16 -5.21 -3.40
N ASN A 576 2.18 -6.05 -3.75
CA ASN A 576 0.86 -6.01 -3.12
C ASN A 576 0.88 -6.70 -1.77
N ARG A 577 0.97 -5.89 -0.74
CA ARG A 577 0.76 -6.29 0.64
C ARG A 577 -0.74 -6.34 0.94
N PRO A 578 -1.11 -6.97 2.06
CA PRO A 578 -2.49 -7.00 2.54
C PRO A 578 -3.18 -5.62 2.57
N PHE A 579 -2.41 -4.54 2.83
CA PHE A 579 -2.94 -3.20 3.02
C PHE A 579 -2.25 -2.10 2.21
N ALA A 580 -1.24 -2.39 1.40
CA ALA A 580 -0.57 -1.37 0.59
C ALA A 580 0.10 -1.98 -0.63
N GLY A 581 0.29 -1.21 -1.68
CA GLY A 581 1.01 -1.68 -2.85
C GLY A 581 0.72 -0.88 -4.11
N ILE A 582 0.89 -1.56 -5.24
CA ILE A 582 0.87 -0.95 -6.57
C ILE A 582 0.06 -1.84 -7.48
N LEU A 583 -0.90 -1.24 -8.15
CA LEU A 583 -1.75 -1.93 -9.11
C LEU A 583 -1.16 -1.86 -10.51
N ARG A 584 -0.49 -0.75 -10.84
CA ARG A 584 0.08 -0.49 -12.16
C ARG A 584 1.31 0.40 -12.00
N TYR A 585 2.34 0.15 -12.79
CA TYR A 585 3.55 0.97 -12.79
C TYR A 585 4.27 0.91 -14.14
N ARG A 586 4.76 2.06 -14.57
CA ARG A 586 5.71 2.23 -15.67
C ARG A 586 6.65 3.36 -15.28
N GLY A 587 7.94 3.05 -15.22
CA GLY A 587 8.98 3.98 -14.76
C GLY A 587 9.82 4.61 -15.87
N ASP A 588 9.23 4.86 -17.03
CA ASP A 588 9.89 5.50 -18.17
C ASP A 588 9.51 7.00 -18.27
N THR A 589 9.92 7.66 -19.35
CA THR A 589 9.69 9.10 -19.56
C THR A 589 8.22 9.50 -19.69
N ASN A 590 7.34 8.53 -19.95
CA ASN A 590 5.89 8.68 -19.98
C ASN A 590 5.26 7.91 -18.80
N GLY A 591 5.93 7.87 -17.65
CA GLY A 591 5.56 7.02 -16.54
C GLY A 591 4.12 7.18 -16.05
N TYR A 592 3.64 6.11 -15.42
CA TYR A 592 2.38 6.08 -14.69
C TYR A 592 2.53 5.14 -13.50
N ALA A 593 1.72 5.39 -12.48
CA ALA A 593 1.63 4.53 -11.31
C ALA A 593 0.22 4.61 -10.72
N THR A 594 -0.33 3.46 -10.33
CA THR A 594 -1.53 3.39 -9.50
C THR A 594 -1.14 2.72 -8.19
N LEU A 595 -1.11 3.50 -7.12
CA LEU A 595 -0.69 3.12 -5.78
C LEU A 595 -1.91 3.02 -4.87
N PHE A 596 -1.86 2.11 -3.89
CA PHE A 596 -2.91 2.02 -2.88
C PHE A 596 -2.33 1.87 -1.48
N ARG A 597 -3.07 2.41 -0.51
CA ARG A 597 -2.95 2.06 0.90
C ARG A 597 -4.33 2.00 1.52
N TYR A 598 -4.66 0.86 2.09
CA TYR A 598 -5.80 0.65 2.95
C TYR A 598 -5.34 0.74 4.40
N PHE A 599 -6.04 1.51 5.22
CA PHE A 599 -5.62 1.74 6.59
C PHE A 599 -6.36 0.78 7.53
N ASN A 600 -5.60 0.06 8.34
CA ASN A 600 -6.13 -0.68 9.49
C ASN A 600 -6.50 0.29 10.63
N ASP A 601 -7.09 -0.20 11.71
CA ASP A 601 -7.57 0.66 12.81
C ASP A 601 -6.47 1.46 13.51
N LEU A 602 -5.23 0.97 13.51
CA LEU A 602 -4.07 1.66 14.08
C LEU A 602 -3.53 2.77 13.17
N SER A 603 -3.59 2.56 11.85
CA SER A 603 -3.01 3.46 10.86
C SER A 603 -4.02 4.42 10.25
N ALA A 604 -5.31 4.19 10.44
CA ALA A 604 -6.37 5.01 9.88
C ALA A 604 -6.47 6.37 10.56
N LEU A 605 -6.61 7.42 9.75
CA LEU A 605 -6.71 8.79 10.24
C LEU A 605 -8.17 9.13 10.53
N ARG A 606 -8.51 9.32 11.82
CA ARG A 606 -9.77 9.96 12.20
C ARG A 606 -9.67 11.45 11.90
N PHE A 607 -10.78 12.04 11.47
CA PHE A 607 -10.88 13.47 11.21
C PHE A 607 -12.17 14.04 11.78
N LYS A 608 -12.11 15.32 12.15
CA LYS A 608 -13.25 16.14 12.57
C LYS A 608 -13.37 17.35 11.67
N ASN A 609 -14.59 17.77 11.37
CA ASN A 609 -14.88 18.93 10.52
C ASN A 609 -14.21 18.87 9.14
N GLY A 610 -14.07 17.66 8.58
CA GLY A 610 -13.47 17.39 7.28
C GLY A 610 -12.01 16.96 7.33
N LEU A 611 -11.51 16.53 6.17
CA LEU A 611 -10.11 16.13 5.95
C LEU A 611 -9.65 16.60 4.58
N ALA A 612 -8.56 17.36 4.53
CA ALA A 612 -7.86 17.73 3.32
C ALA A 612 -6.67 16.79 3.09
N LEU A 613 -6.51 16.30 1.86
CA LEU A 613 -5.37 15.53 1.40
C LEU A 613 -4.64 16.33 0.32
N TYR A 614 -3.35 16.57 0.47
CA TYR A 614 -2.49 17.29 -0.46
C TYR A 614 -1.38 16.39 -0.95
N PHE A 615 -1.27 16.24 -2.27
CA PHE A 615 -0.27 15.41 -2.93
C PHE A 615 0.69 16.30 -3.70
N GLY A 616 1.92 16.44 -3.19
CA GLY A 616 3.02 17.05 -3.93
C GLY A 616 3.35 16.22 -5.18
N HIS A 617 3.97 16.82 -6.18
CA HIS A 617 4.27 16.15 -7.44
C HIS A 617 5.69 16.46 -7.94
N GLY A 618 6.63 15.63 -7.53
CA GLY A 618 8.02 15.75 -7.96
C GLY A 618 9.00 15.72 -6.81
N THR A 619 10.28 15.68 -7.19
CA THR A 619 11.41 15.69 -6.26
C THR A 619 11.69 17.07 -5.69
N TRP A 620 11.30 18.15 -6.39
CA TRP A 620 11.62 19.51 -5.98
C TRP A 620 10.52 20.52 -6.32
N LYS A 621 9.94 21.17 -5.29
CA LYS A 621 8.94 22.24 -5.45
C LYS A 621 7.83 21.93 -6.48
N ASN A 622 7.33 20.70 -6.54
CA ASN A 622 6.30 20.33 -7.52
C ASN A 622 6.75 20.47 -9.00
N ASN A 623 7.97 20.05 -9.32
CA ASN A 623 8.58 20.22 -10.64
C ASN A 623 8.10 19.24 -11.73
N PHE A 624 7.21 18.28 -11.43
CA PHE A 624 6.80 17.27 -12.41
C PHE A 624 5.44 17.58 -13.04
N PRO A 625 5.34 17.71 -14.38
CA PRO A 625 4.05 17.82 -15.04
C PRO A 625 3.41 16.43 -15.14
N VAL A 626 2.50 16.09 -14.22
CA VAL A 626 1.85 14.78 -14.11
C VAL A 626 0.36 14.94 -13.87
N ARG A 627 -0.46 13.99 -14.30
CA ARG A 627 -1.88 13.94 -13.94
C ARG A 627 -2.05 13.09 -12.69
N TYR A 628 -2.67 13.63 -11.66
CA TYR A 628 -3.06 12.86 -10.46
C TYR A 628 -4.57 12.72 -10.37
N ALA A 629 -5.00 11.59 -9.83
CA ALA A 629 -6.39 11.29 -9.56
C ALA A 629 -6.49 10.38 -8.32
N ALA A 630 -7.60 10.41 -7.59
CA ALA A 630 -7.73 9.62 -6.37
C ALA A 630 -9.08 8.92 -6.21
N THR A 631 -9.06 7.76 -5.56
CA THR A 631 -10.25 7.11 -4.98
C THR A 631 -10.03 7.02 -3.47
N VAL A 632 -10.91 7.64 -2.68
CA VAL A 632 -10.76 7.77 -1.23
C VAL A 632 -11.87 7.01 -0.52
N TYR A 633 -11.50 6.07 0.34
CA TYR A 633 -12.42 5.22 1.11
C TYR A 633 -12.45 5.70 2.55
N TYR A 634 -13.62 6.01 3.09
CA TYR A 634 -13.75 6.55 4.43
C TYR A 634 -15.08 6.16 5.08
N TYR A 635 -15.10 6.13 6.41
CA TYR A 635 -16.34 6.13 7.16
C TYR A 635 -16.71 7.57 7.52
N ARG A 636 -17.97 7.94 7.30
CA ARG A 636 -18.53 9.20 7.77
C ARG A 636 -19.44 8.93 8.98
N ALA A 637 -19.25 9.70 10.05
CA ALA A 637 -20.20 9.71 11.17
C ALA A 637 -21.53 10.26 10.68
N ARG A 638 -22.63 9.65 11.11
CA ARG A 638 -23.95 10.25 10.90
C ARG A 638 -24.15 11.37 11.93
N PRO A 639 -24.65 12.55 11.51
CA PRO A 639 -25.03 13.60 12.43
C PRO A 639 -26.18 13.18 13.36
#